data_AF-A0A3D5HFL6-F1
#
_entry.id   AF-A0A3D5HFL6-F1
#
_cell.length_a   1.000
_cell.length_b   1.000
_cell.length_c   1.000
_cell.angle_alpha   90.00
_cell.angle_beta   90.00
_cell.angle_gamma   90.00
#
_symmetry.space_group_name_H-M   'P 1'
#
loop_
_entity.id
_entity.type
_entity.pdbx_description
1 polymer ?
#
loop_
_entity_poly.entity_id
_entity_poly.type
_entity_poly.pdbx_seq_one_letter_code
_entity_poly.pdbx_strand_id
1 'polypeptide(L)'
;DNLDPEGKVHTPSHVLSYDDPDPYLVVAADKGTATFSDIANDVSERYDFWLGDAFASGGSVGYDHKKEGITARGAWECVMLHFREMGRDIQTEPTTVVGVGDMSGDVFGNGMLQSKMLLLQAAFNHQHIFLDPDPDTEISWNERNRIFDLASSSWSDYSVDLISDGGGIFERYAKSIKLSPQLQTLLGTDAVSLKGDEVVRLILQMNADLLWFGGIGTYIKTPAQTHFQVGDQANNPVRIETSECHVKVIGEGANLGLTQLARIDLSNNGVRLNTDAIDNSAGVNMSDYEVNLKILLQQMLRSGFIESKEERNELLASATNEVSELVLANNRGQHRLISMDSIRSSSNFRLFRKLILHLQAQGMNKRSEYIPSRDELDQLEQVNMPLPRPVLSVLMAYAKMEVYEALTSSNMPFEVELTNTYLQYIPPVLRSHFGEKINEHPLKKEIVSTVLTNNVINQAGSTFISRMAQVTECGIPDIVRTYLVLEVSLGAVEMREVLYSMDDISENERYEVLIELEDLLKMLVRNVLYSQKTPPGFEKIAEYQRLLSEIKDLPENSSAPQNSAGDQLKDETVIEEEETVEIEPRAVDALRASLLRLMIAPDVMHLCINKALAVSVAYRIAQSVEHTFGFDWLRERLVELEPNNDWELEYQDILLRTLDANKLGLLEVLLESHTFENLKVQDLNSMLEPLESVNAANLRAYVQSLEQVRAGSVISLTSIAVILSR
;
A
#
# COMPACT_ATOMS: atom_id res chain seq x y z
N ASP A 1 -8.85 -33.62 -2.99
CA ASP A 1 -8.06 -34.66 -3.69
C ASP A 1 -6.71 -34.85 -3.03
N ASN A 2 -5.79 -35.70 -3.50
CA ASN A 2 -4.42 -35.82 -2.96
C ASN A 2 -3.37 -35.86 -4.09
N LEU A 3 -2.11 -35.53 -3.81
CA LEU A 3 -0.98 -35.69 -4.74
C LEU A 3 -0.19 -36.97 -4.45
N ASP A 4 0.17 -37.71 -5.49
CA ASP A 4 1.16 -38.78 -5.40
C ASP A 4 2.62 -38.22 -5.41
N PRO A 5 3.64 -39.07 -5.18
CA PRO A 5 5.04 -38.64 -5.20
C PRO A 5 5.50 -38.05 -6.54
N GLU A 6 4.81 -38.36 -7.64
CA GLU A 6 5.06 -37.83 -8.98
C GLU A 6 4.28 -36.52 -9.27
N GLY A 7 3.52 -36.00 -8.30
CA GLY A 7 2.76 -34.75 -8.41
C GLY A 7 1.44 -34.89 -9.17
N LYS A 8 0.93 -36.11 -9.37
CA LYS A 8 -0.35 -36.35 -10.03
C LYS A 8 -1.49 -36.40 -9.02
N VAL A 9 -2.60 -35.74 -9.36
CA VAL A 9 -3.80 -35.71 -8.54
C VAL A 9 -4.55 -37.05 -8.57
N HIS A 10 -4.96 -37.53 -7.40
CA HIS A 10 -5.85 -38.68 -7.21
C HIS A 10 -7.08 -38.30 -6.42
N THR A 11 -8.25 -38.69 -6.93
CA THR A 11 -9.56 -38.45 -6.31
C THR A 11 -10.03 -39.68 -5.52
N PRO A 12 -10.76 -39.51 -4.40
CA PRO A 12 -11.31 -40.64 -3.65
C PRO A 12 -12.24 -41.53 -4.50
N SER A 13 -12.09 -42.86 -4.41
CA SER A 13 -12.78 -43.83 -5.29
C SER A 13 -14.31 -43.91 -5.12
N HIS A 14 -14.86 -43.38 -4.03
CA HIS A 14 -16.29 -43.45 -3.68
C HIS A 14 -16.94 -42.08 -3.58
N VAL A 15 -16.37 -41.07 -4.22
CA VAL A 15 -16.87 -39.68 -4.25
C VAL A 15 -17.14 -39.29 -5.70
N LEU A 16 -18.29 -38.64 -5.94
CA LEU A 16 -18.58 -37.96 -7.20
C LEU A 16 -18.11 -36.50 -7.06
N SER A 17 -17.08 -36.10 -7.80
CA SER A 17 -16.67 -34.69 -7.87
C SER A 17 -17.47 -33.98 -8.96
N TYR A 18 -17.99 -32.80 -8.63
CA TYR A 18 -18.62 -31.88 -9.59
C TYR A 18 -17.68 -30.73 -9.98
N ASP A 19 -16.63 -30.51 -9.20
CA ASP A 19 -15.64 -29.45 -9.37
C ASP A 19 -14.31 -30.02 -9.91
N ASP A 20 -13.44 -29.13 -10.38
CA ASP A 20 -12.09 -29.47 -10.82
C ASP A 20 -11.24 -30.03 -9.64
N PRO A 21 -10.22 -30.85 -9.91
CA PRO A 21 -9.42 -31.43 -8.84
C PRO A 21 -8.68 -30.36 -8.03
N ASP A 22 -8.84 -30.42 -6.70
CA ASP A 22 -8.17 -29.52 -5.75
C ASP A 22 -7.49 -30.35 -4.65
N PRO A 23 -6.19 -30.62 -4.79
CA PRO A 23 -5.43 -31.31 -3.77
C PRO A 23 -4.91 -30.36 -2.68
N TYR A 24 -5.02 -29.04 -2.81
CA TYR A 24 -4.45 -28.09 -1.86
C TYR A 24 -5.51 -27.65 -0.84
N LEU A 25 -5.50 -28.29 0.34
CA LEU A 25 -6.37 -27.92 1.45
C LEU A 25 -5.53 -27.71 2.71
N VAL A 26 -5.58 -26.48 3.23
CA VAL A 26 -4.92 -26.10 4.48
C VAL A 26 -5.97 -25.60 5.45
N VAL A 27 -5.86 -26.01 6.71
CA VAL A 27 -6.70 -25.54 7.80
C VAL A 27 -5.88 -24.73 8.79
N ALA A 28 -6.51 -23.78 9.48
CA ALA A 28 -5.88 -23.02 10.55
C ALA A 28 -6.72 -23.18 11.82
N ALA A 29 -6.05 -23.12 12.98
CA ALA A 29 -6.76 -23.10 14.24
C ALA A 29 -7.47 -21.75 14.46
N ASP A 30 -8.65 -21.83 15.05
CA ASP A 30 -9.42 -20.68 15.54
C ASP A 30 -9.66 -20.80 17.05
N LYS A 31 -10.30 -19.80 17.65
CA LYS A 31 -10.63 -19.72 19.07
C LYS A 31 -11.27 -21.00 19.59
N GLY A 32 -10.60 -21.62 20.56
CA GLY A 32 -11.03 -22.88 21.19
C GLY A 32 -10.54 -24.15 20.48
N THR A 33 -9.80 -24.02 19.37
CA THR A 33 -9.27 -25.13 18.57
C THR A 33 -7.75 -25.07 18.37
N ALA A 34 -7.04 -24.17 19.07
CA ALA A 34 -5.58 -24.02 18.99
C ALA A 34 -4.79 -25.34 19.15
N THR A 35 -5.30 -26.26 19.99
CA THR A 35 -4.68 -27.58 20.22
C THR A 35 -5.00 -28.62 19.14
N PHE A 36 -5.84 -28.28 18.16
CA PHE A 36 -6.30 -29.21 17.13
C PHE A 36 -5.39 -29.24 15.90
N SER A 37 -4.48 -28.26 15.71
CA SER A 37 -3.53 -28.29 14.60
C SER A 37 -2.66 -29.55 14.64
N ASP A 38 -2.17 -29.95 15.82
CA ASP A 38 -1.41 -31.20 15.98
C ASP A 38 -2.25 -32.42 15.58
N ILE A 39 -3.51 -32.47 16.02
CA ILE A 39 -4.45 -33.57 15.69
C ILE A 39 -4.72 -33.61 14.18
N ALA A 40 -4.92 -32.45 13.55
CA ALA A 40 -5.17 -32.34 12.11
C ALA A 40 -3.95 -32.81 11.30
N ASN A 41 -2.74 -32.41 11.72
CA ASN A 41 -1.49 -32.85 11.11
C ASN A 41 -1.26 -34.37 11.29
N ASP A 42 -1.55 -34.93 12.47
CA ASP A 42 -1.51 -36.39 12.71
C ASP A 42 -2.51 -37.16 11.84
N VAL A 43 -3.68 -36.58 11.53
CA VAL A 43 -4.64 -37.16 10.59
C VAL A 43 -4.06 -37.12 9.18
N SER A 44 -3.58 -35.97 8.72
CA SER A 44 -2.96 -35.78 7.41
C SER A 44 -1.84 -36.80 7.15
N GLU A 45 -0.90 -36.95 8.10
CA GLU A 45 0.19 -37.93 8.00
C GLU A 45 -0.32 -39.38 7.92
N ARG A 46 -1.35 -39.76 8.71
CA ARG A 46 -1.92 -41.13 8.68
C ARG A 46 -2.61 -41.50 7.38
N TYR A 47 -3.10 -40.52 6.64
CA TYR A 47 -3.73 -40.72 5.32
C TYR A 47 -2.73 -40.56 4.17
N ASP A 48 -1.43 -40.41 4.46
CA ASP A 48 -0.39 -40.11 3.47
C ASP A 48 -0.77 -38.90 2.60
N PHE A 49 -1.41 -37.90 3.20
CA PHE A 49 -1.76 -36.67 2.52
C PHE A 49 -0.50 -35.87 2.21
N TRP A 50 -0.39 -35.34 1.00
CA TRP A 50 0.88 -34.84 0.47
C TRP A 50 1.49 -33.70 1.29
N LEU A 51 0.64 -32.85 1.90
CA LEU A 51 1.04 -31.74 2.78
C LEU A 51 1.64 -32.22 4.13
N GLY A 52 1.35 -33.45 4.57
CA GLY A 52 1.82 -33.94 5.87
C GLY A 52 1.45 -32.98 7.00
N ASP A 53 2.42 -32.51 7.76
CA ASP A 53 2.22 -31.56 8.86
C ASP A 53 2.16 -30.08 8.46
N ALA A 54 2.18 -29.79 7.16
CA ALA A 54 1.80 -28.49 6.60
C ALA A 54 0.28 -28.37 6.38
N PHE A 55 -0.50 -29.43 6.64
CA PHE A 55 -1.95 -29.42 6.48
C PHE A 55 -2.65 -28.43 7.43
N ALA A 56 -2.13 -28.27 8.65
CA ALA A 56 -2.60 -27.30 9.61
C ALA A 56 -1.46 -26.39 10.10
N SER A 57 -1.67 -25.08 10.05
CA SER A 57 -0.74 -24.09 10.62
C SER A 57 -0.85 -24.01 12.15
N GLY A 58 0.23 -23.58 12.80
CA GLY A 58 0.37 -23.55 14.25
C GLY A 58 0.63 -24.93 14.85
N GLY A 59 0.18 -25.12 16.10
CA GLY A 59 0.43 -26.34 16.88
C GLY A 59 1.83 -26.37 17.51
N SER A 60 2.27 -27.56 17.91
CA SER A 60 3.53 -27.79 18.62
C SER A 60 4.79 -27.60 17.78
N VAL A 61 4.67 -27.68 16.45
CA VAL A 61 5.78 -27.60 15.47
C VAL A 61 5.51 -26.46 14.46
N GLY A 62 4.89 -25.38 14.90
CA GLY A 62 4.58 -24.19 14.10
C GLY A 62 5.01 -22.90 14.77
N TYR A 63 4.69 -21.77 14.16
CA TYR A 63 4.93 -20.46 14.79
C TYR A 63 3.85 -20.17 15.83
N ASP A 64 4.27 -19.84 17.05
CA ASP A 64 3.35 -19.49 18.13
C ASP A 64 2.96 -18.01 18.04
N HIS A 65 1.78 -17.75 17.48
CA HIS A 65 1.24 -16.41 17.30
C HIS A 65 1.12 -15.59 18.59
N LYS A 66 0.93 -16.24 19.74
CA LYS A 66 0.84 -15.56 21.03
C LYS A 66 2.23 -15.19 21.55
N LYS A 67 3.17 -16.12 21.47
CA LYS A 67 4.57 -15.89 21.87
C LYS A 67 5.24 -14.85 21.00
N GLU A 68 5.04 -14.91 19.69
CA GLU A 68 5.61 -13.96 18.73
C GLU A 68 4.82 -12.64 18.69
N GLY A 69 3.58 -12.65 19.18
CA GLY A 69 2.69 -11.49 19.22
C GLY A 69 2.39 -10.92 17.83
N ILE A 70 2.54 -11.72 16.77
CA ILE A 70 2.69 -11.22 15.40
C ILE A 70 1.46 -10.44 14.91
N THR A 71 0.25 -10.87 15.29
CA THR A 71 -1.00 -10.18 14.97
C THR A 71 -1.06 -8.80 15.61
N ALA A 72 -0.69 -8.69 16.89
CA ALA A 72 -0.65 -7.41 17.58
C ALA A 72 0.44 -6.50 17.02
N ARG A 73 1.61 -7.05 16.71
CA ARG A 73 2.73 -6.32 16.11
C ARG A 73 2.35 -5.78 14.73
N GLY A 74 1.71 -6.57 13.87
CA GLY A 74 1.23 -6.12 12.56
C GLY A 74 0.22 -4.98 12.63
N ALA A 75 -0.74 -5.08 13.55
CA ALA A 75 -1.70 -4.01 13.80
C ALA A 75 -1.00 -2.78 14.40
N TRP A 76 0.02 -2.98 15.23
CA TRP A 76 0.82 -1.90 15.80
C TRP A 76 1.63 -1.15 14.74
N GLU A 77 2.21 -1.81 13.74
CA GLU A 77 2.85 -1.16 12.59
C GLU A 77 1.89 -0.17 11.91
N CYS A 78 0.63 -0.57 11.72
CA CYS A 78 -0.39 0.29 11.13
C CYS A 78 -0.75 1.46 12.05
N VAL A 79 -0.89 1.24 13.36
CA VAL A 79 -1.14 2.30 14.33
C VAL A 79 0.02 3.31 14.35
N MET A 80 1.27 2.84 14.39
CA MET A 80 2.45 3.73 14.35
C MET A 80 2.45 4.60 13.10
N LEU A 81 2.15 4.03 11.93
CA LEU A 81 2.10 4.78 10.67
C LEU A 81 1.00 5.85 10.68
N HIS A 82 -0.20 5.56 11.22
CA HIS A 82 -1.24 6.59 11.38
C HIS A 82 -0.78 7.78 12.23
N PHE A 83 -0.05 7.53 13.32
CA PHE A 83 0.48 8.62 14.14
C PHE A 83 1.62 9.37 13.44
N ARG A 84 2.51 8.68 12.71
CA ARG A 84 3.56 9.32 11.92
C ARG A 84 3.00 10.20 10.79
N GLU A 85 1.92 9.79 10.14
CA GLU A 85 1.16 10.60 9.17
C GLU A 85 0.59 11.89 9.81
N MET A 86 0.37 11.88 11.12
CA MET A 86 -0.05 13.03 11.93
C MET A 86 1.13 13.80 12.55
N GLY A 87 2.38 13.42 12.23
CA GLY A 87 3.59 14.06 12.76
C GLY A 87 3.90 13.73 14.23
N ARG A 88 3.44 12.58 14.73
CA ARG A 88 3.71 12.11 16.10
C ARG A 88 4.40 10.76 16.12
N ASP A 89 5.31 10.56 17.06
CA ASP A 89 5.94 9.26 17.31
C ASP A 89 5.52 8.68 18.68
N ILE A 90 4.60 7.72 18.65
CA ILE A 90 4.08 7.06 19.86
C ILE A 90 5.09 6.14 20.55
N GLN A 91 6.28 5.96 19.99
CA GLN A 91 7.38 5.26 20.67
C GLN A 91 8.17 6.18 21.60
N THR A 92 8.08 7.49 21.40
CA THR A 92 8.85 8.49 22.17
C THR A 92 7.96 9.55 22.83
N GLU A 93 6.69 9.67 22.43
CA GLU A 93 5.72 10.62 22.97
C GLU A 93 4.61 9.94 23.79
N PRO A 94 4.25 10.49 24.98
CA PRO A 94 3.11 9.99 25.75
C PRO A 94 1.82 9.98 24.92
N THR A 95 1.09 8.87 24.97
CA THR A 95 -0.10 8.63 24.15
C THR A 95 -1.21 8.01 24.98
N THR A 96 -2.38 8.66 25.02
CA THR A 96 -3.56 8.19 25.77
C THR A 96 -4.27 7.05 25.06
N VAL A 97 -4.55 5.97 25.79
CA VAL A 97 -5.12 4.75 25.20
C VAL A 97 -6.35 4.29 25.98
N VAL A 98 -7.38 3.92 25.22
CA VAL A 98 -8.52 3.14 25.69
C VAL A 98 -8.52 1.79 25.00
N GLY A 99 -8.86 0.72 25.72
CA GLY A 99 -8.69 -0.64 25.24
C GLY A 99 -9.90 -1.55 25.41
N VAL A 100 -10.10 -2.45 24.45
CA VAL A 100 -11.00 -3.61 24.60
C VAL A 100 -10.18 -4.88 24.65
N GLY A 101 -10.08 -5.50 25.81
CA GLY A 101 -9.31 -6.73 26.02
C GLY A 101 -8.72 -6.86 27.42
N ASP A 102 -7.82 -7.83 27.57
CA ASP A 102 -7.16 -8.22 28.81
C ASP A 102 -5.67 -8.47 28.56
N MET A 103 -4.80 -8.17 29.52
CA MET A 103 -3.36 -8.41 29.36
C MET A 103 -3.02 -9.89 29.14
N SER A 104 -3.83 -10.84 29.61
CA SER A 104 -3.64 -12.27 29.29
C SER A 104 -3.93 -12.63 27.82
N GLY A 105 -4.61 -11.72 27.10
CA GLY A 105 -4.98 -11.86 25.68
C GLY A 105 -3.78 -11.72 24.76
N ASP A 106 -3.75 -12.53 23.70
CA ASP A 106 -2.70 -12.55 22.68
C ASP A 106 -2.56 -11.21 21.96
N VAL A 107 -3.65 -10.61 21.51
CA VAL A 107 -3.64 -9.35 20.76
C VAL A 107 -3.53 -8.16 21.70
N PHE A 108 -4.36 -8.14 22.75
CA PHE A 108 -4.41 -7.01 23.67
C PHE A 108 -3.11 -6.84 24.45
N GLY A 109 -2.63 -7.91 25.10
CA GLY A 109 -1.43 -7.87 25.92
C GLY A 109 -0.19 -7.50 25.13
N ASN A 110 0.05 -8.18 24.00
CA ASN A 110 1.18 -7.85 23.13
C ASN A 110 1.10 -6.42 22.60
N GLY A 111 -0.09 -5.93 22.22
CA GLY A 111 -0.30 -4.57 21.71
C GLY A 111 0.01 -3.49 22.76
N MET A 112 -0.47 -3.66 23.99
CA MET A 112 -0.25 -2.71 25.10
C MET A 112 1.18 -2.71 25.65
N LEU A 113 2.04 -3.59 25.17
CA LEU A 113 3.47 -3.65 25.50
C LEU A 113 4.37 -3.12 24.38
N GLN A 114 3.84 -2.80 23.20
CA GLN A 114 4.63 -2.33 22.06
C GLN A 114 5.27 -0.94 22.24
N SER A 115 4.79 -0.15 23.19
CA SER A 115 5.39 1.14 23.56
C SER A 115 5.30 1.36 25.07
N LYS A 116 6.40 1.88 25.63
CA LYS A 116 6.45 2.33 27.03
C LYS A 116 5.73 3.66 27.24
N MET A 117 5.43 4.40 26.18
CA MET A 117 4.81 5.73 26.26
C MET A 117 3.28 5.68 26.34
N LEU A 118 2.68 4.49 26.41
CA LEU A 118 1.23 4.32 26.47
C LEU A 118 0.69 4.59 27.87
N LEU A 119 -0.19 5.58 27.92
CA LEU A 119 -1.02 5.95 29.05
C LEU A 119 -2.36 5.21 28.93
N LEU A 120 -2.41 3.94 29.33
CA LEU A 120 -3.65 3.14 29.31
C LEU A 120 -4.60 3.63 30.40
N GLN A 121 -5.57 4.47 30.03
CA GLN A 121 -6.49 5.10 30.97
C GLN A 121 -7.70 4.24 31.29
N ALA A 122 -8.15 3.43 30.34
CA ALA A 122 -9.29 2.56 30.53
C ALA A 122 -9.16 1.30 29.67
N ALA A 123 -9.56 0.16 30.22
CA ALA A 123 -9.74 -1.06 29.46
C ALA A 123 -10.91 -1.88 30.02
N PHE A 124 -11.52 -2.72 29.18
CA PHE A 124 -12.49 -3.69 29.68
C PHE A 124 -12.42 -5.00 28.92
N ASN A 125 -12.73 -6.09 29.61
CA ASN A 125 -12.85 -7.42 29.02
C ASN A 125 -14.25 -7.99 29.33
N HIS A 126 -14.44 -9.31 29.25
CA HIS A 126 -15.71 -9.97 29.54
C HIS A 126 -16.07 -10.06 31.05
N GLN A 127 -15.15 -9.71 31.95
CA GLN A 127 -15.25 -9.83 33.42
C GLN A 127 -15.06 -8.51 34.15
N HIS A 128 -14.05 -7.72 33.77
CA HIS A 128 -13.54 -6.57 34.50
C HIS A 128 -13.53 -5.31 33.65
N ILE A 129 -13.54 -4.18 34.35
CA ILE A 129 -13.30 -2.83 33.87
C ILE A 129 -12.10 -2.30 34.65
N PHE A 130 -11.04 -1.91 33.94
CA PHE A 130 -9.85 -1.25 34.44
C PHE A 130 -9.96 0.25 34.16
N LEU A 131 -9.72 1.09 35.18
CA LEU A 131 -9.71 2.55 35.07
C LEU A 131 -8.52 3.14 35.84
N ASP A 132 -7.70 3.92 35.14
CA ASP A 132 -6.56 4.65 35.67
C ASP A 132 -6.63 6.12 35.19
N PRO A 133 -6.99 7.08 36.07
CA PRO A 133 -7.16 8.48 35.65
C PRO A 133 -5.92 9.17 35.11
N ASP A 134 -4.74 8.80 35.60
CA ASP A 134 -3.48 9.51 35.32
C ASP A 134 -2.30 8.53 35.40
N PRO A 135 -2.23 7.51 34.54
CA PRO A 135 -1.21 6.47 34.61
C PRO A 135 0.18 7.06 34.37
N ASP A 136 1.20 6.57 35.07
CA ASP A 136 2.59 6.85 34.73
C ASP A 136 3.09 5.90 33.63
N THR A 137 3.84 6.39 32.64
CA THR A 137 4.29 5.61 31.49
C THR A 137 5.16 4.42 31.89
N GLU A 138 6.13 4.63 32.78
CA GLU A 138 7.10 3.61 33.17
C GLU A 138 6.52 2.62 34.18
N ILE A 139 5.87 3.12 35.23
CA ILE A 139 5.28 2.29 36.28
C ILE A 139 4.17 1.40 35.70
N SER A 140 3.26 1.99 34.91
CA SER A 140 2.13 1.22 34.37
C SER A 140 2.59 0.22 33.31
N TRP A 141 3.60 0.53 32.50
CA TRP A 141 4.15 -0.43 31.54
C TRP A 141 4.81 -1.62 32.25
N ASN A 142 5.62 -1.37 33.28
CA ASN A 142 6.28 -2.43 34.04
C ASN A 142 5.25 -3.36 34.70
N GLU A 143 4.16 -2.80 35.22
CA GLU A 143 3.08 -3.59 35.82
C GLU A 143 2.29 -4.38 34.77
N ARG A 144 1.94 -3.76 33.63
CA ARG A 144 1.34 -4.46 32.47
C ARG A 144 2.21 -5.63 32.02
N ASN A 145 3.54 -5.45 31.93
CA ASN A 145 4.47 -6.50 31.56
C ASN A 145 4.49 -7.62 32.60
N ARG A 146 4.54 -7.27 33.89
CA ARG A 146 4.51 -8.26 34.98
C ARG A 146 3.26 -9.15 34.92
N ILE A 147 2.08 -8.57 34.69
CA ILE A 147 0.84 -9.36 34.62
C ILE A 147 0.71 -10.15 33.30
N PHE A 148 1.30 -9.66 32.22
CA PHE A 148 1.38 -10.39 30.95
C PHE A 148 2.20 -11.69 31.09
N ASP A 149 3.30 -11.65 31.85
CA ASP A 149 4.21 -12.79 32.07
C ASP A 149 3.68 -13.86 33.03
N LEU A 150 2.53 -13.63 33.67
CA LEU A 150 1.90 -14.62 34.55
C LEU A 150 1.30 -15.77 33.73
N ALA A 151 1.41 -17.01 34.24
CA ALA A 151 0.86 -18.20 33.59
C ALA A 151 -0.66 -18.14 33.39
N SER A 152 -1.35 -17.46 34.30
CA SER A 152 -2.75 -17.06 34.17
C SER A 152 -2.90 -15.69 34.81
N SER A 153 -3.45 -14.74 34.08
CA SER A 153 -3.72 -13.39 34.59
C SER A 153 -5.10 -12.90 34.19
N SER A 154 -5.56 -11.90 34.92
CA SER A 154 -6.65 -11.02 34.53
C SER A 154 -6.36 -9.62 35.08
N TRP A 155 -7.22 -8.65 34.74
CA TRP A 155 -7.15 -7.32 35.35
C TRP A 155 -7.09 -7.31 36.88
N SER A 156 -7.64 -8.30 37.59
CA SER A 156 -7.57 -8.36 39.05
C SER A 156 -6.16 -8.58 39.61
N ASP A 157 -5.22 -9.03 38.79
CA ASP A 157 -3.82 -9.25 39.17
C ASP A 157 -2.98 -7.97 39.09
N TYR A 158 -3.53 -6.89 38.53
CA TYR A 158 -2.90 -5.58 38.51
C TYR A 158 -2.91 -4.96 39.92
N SER A 159 -1.75 -4.52 40.39
CA SER A 159 -1.58 -3.95 41.72
C SER A 159 -2.33 -2.63 41.86
N VAL A 160 -3.36 -2.61 42.69
CA VAL A 160 -4.21 -1.42 42.93
C VAL A 160 -3.41 -0.24 43.47
N ASP A 161 -2.32 -0.49 44.21
CA ASP A 161 -1.43 0.55 44.73
C ASP A 161 -0.64 1.28 43.64
N LEU A 162 -0.59 0.74 42.41
CA LEU A 162 0.05 1.34 41.25
C LEU A 162 -0.93 2.05 40.31
N ILE A 163 -2.24 1.97 40.59
CA ILE A 163 -3.27 2.71 39.85
C ILE A 163 -3.35 4.11 40.47
N SER A 164 -3.47 5.14 39.64
CA SER A 164 -3.53 6.52 40.12
C SER A 164 -4.77 6.82 40.97
N ASP A 165 -4.67 7.86 41.78
CA ASP A 165 -5.67 8.22 42.77
C ASP A 165 -7.10 8.27 42.20
N GLY A 166 -7.98 7.48 42.83
CA GLY A 166 -9.38 7.40 42.46
C GLY A 166 -9.70 6.38 41.37
N GLY A 167 -8.70 5.75 40.74
CA GLY A 167 -8.85 4.63 39.82
C GLY A 167 -9.14 3.29 40.49
N GLY A 168 -9.23 2.23 39.69
CA GLY A 168 -9.40 0.87 40.19
C GLY A 168 -9.84 -0.15 39.15
N ILE A 169 -10.02 -1.38 39.62
CA ILE A 169 -10.58 -2.50 38.85
C ILE A 169 -11.97 -2.82 39.38
N PHE A 170 -12.93 -2.96 38.48
CA PHE A 170 -14.34 -3.16 38.79
C PHE A 170 -14.92 -4.34 38.02
N GLU A 171 -15.94 -4.97 38.58
CA GLU A 171 -16.71 -6.02 37.89
C GLU A 171 -17.55 -5.41 36.75
N ARG A 172 -17.45 -5.97 35.54
CA ARG A 172 -18.19 -5.52 34.35
C ARG A 172 -19.71 -5.57 34.55
N TYR A 173 -20.20 -6.56 35.30
CA TYR A 173 -21.62 -6.71 35.58
C TYR A 173 -22.05 -6.15 36.94
N ALA A 174 -21.22 -5.29 37.55
CA ALA A 174 -21.60 -4.60 38.78
C ALA A 174 -22.88 -3.78 38.58
N LYS A 175 -23.83 -3.93 39.50
CA LYS A 175 -25.08 -3.14 39.50
C LYS A 175 -24.86 -1.67 39.85
N SER A 176 -23.72 -1.35 40.44
CA SER A 176 -23.34 0.00 40.89
C SER A 176 -21.83 0.02 41.15
N ILE A 177 -21.13 0.87 40.41
CA ILE A 177 -19.74 1.26 40.57
C ILE A 177 -19.79 2.70 41.08
N LYS A 178 -19.16 2.98 42.22
CA LYS A 178 -19.06 4.36 42.74
C LYS A 178 -17.91 5.07 42.02
N LEU A 179 -18.18 6.25 41.49
CA LEU A 179 -17.19 7.03 40.77
C LEU A 179 -16.56 8.07 41.69
N SER A 180 -15.24 8.04 41.81
CA SER A 180 -14.46 9.11 42.40
C SER A 180 -14.56 10.38 41.55
N PRO A 181 -14.23 11.57 42.09
CA PRO A 181 -14.14 12.80 41.28
C PRO A 181 -13.19 12.67 40.08
N GLN A 182 -12.10 11.91 40.24
CA GLN A 182 -11.14 11.63 39.18
C GLN A 182 -11.76 10.77 38.06
N LEU A 183 -12.50 9.71 38.41
CA LEU A 183 -13.21 8.89 37.42
C LEU A 183 -14.36 9.61 36.74
N GLN A 184 -15.07 10.49 37.46
CA GLN A 184 -16.09 11.38 36.88
C GLN A 184 -15.48 12.27 35.79
N THR A 185 -14.30 12.85 36.07
CA THR A 185 -13.55 13.66 35.11
C THR A 185 -13.07 12.82 33.93
N LEU A 186 -12.47 11.66 34.19
CA LEU A 186 -11.95 10.76 33.15
C LEU A 186 -13.04 10.29 32.18
N LEU A 187 -14.20 9.91 32.70
CA LEU A 187 -15.35 9.40 31.94
C LEU A 187 -16.26 10.52 31.40
N GLY A 188 -16.00 11.79 31.74
CA GLY A 188 -16.81 12.93 31.32
C GLY A 188 -18.25 12.91 31.84
N THR A 189 -18.46 12.54 33.10
CA THR A 189 -19.80 12.40 33.70
C THR A 189 -19.91 13.00 35.10
N ASP A 190 -21.08 13.57 35.43
CA ASP A 190 -21.40 14.05 36.79
C ASP A 190 -22.04 12.95 37.68
N ALA A 191 -22.19 11.73 37.15
CA ALA A 191 -22.80 10.63 37.87
C ALA A 191 -21.90 10.17 39.04
N VAL A 192 -22.46 10.07 40.24
CA VAL A 192 -21.74 9.56 41.42
C VAL A 192 -21.64 8.02 41.40
N SER A 193 -22.53 7.34 40.68
CA SER A 193 -22.48 5.90 40.48
C SER A 193 -23.17 5.47 39.19
N LEU A 194 -22.61 4.46 38.52
CA LEU A 194 -23.11 3.88 37.28
C LEU A 194 -23.09 2.35 37.34
N LYS A 195 -23.88 1.67 36.51
CA LYS A 195 -23.71 0.23 36.24
C LYS A 195 -22.47 -0.01 35.39
N GLY A 196 -21.93 -1.22 35.44
CA GLY A 196 -20.75 -1.55 34.64
C GLY A 196 -20.95 -1.37 33.12
N ASP A 197 -22.10 -1.74 32.55
CA ASP A 197 -22.39 -1.49 31.13
C ASP A 197 -22.44 0.01 30.78
N GLU A 198 -22.92 0.85 31.70
CA GLU A 198 -22.93 2.31 31.53
C GLU A 198 -21.50 2.88 31.56
N VAL A 199 -20.64 2.34 32.43
CA VAL A 199 -19.20 2.68 32.45
C VAL A 199 -18.51 2.25 31.16
N VAL A 200 -18.74 1.03 30.67
CA VAL A 200 -18.17 0.55 29.39
C VAL A 200 -18.61 1.44 28.23
N ARG A 201 -19.88 1.84 28.20
CA ARG A 201 -20.38 2.79 27.20
C ARG A 201 -19.61 4.11 27.26
N LEU A 202 -19.41 4.69 28.45
CA LEU A 202 -18.63 5.93 28.60
C LEU A 202 -17.16 5.77 28.22
N ILE A 203 -16.54 4.61 28.49
CA ILE A 203 -15.17 4.31 28.08
C ILE A 203 -15.03 4.43 26.55
N LEU A 204 -15.98 3.89 25.79
CA LEU A 204 -15.96 3.99 24.33
C LEU A 204 -16.17 5.43 23.80
N GLN A 205 -16.69 6.33 24.65
CA GLN A 205 -16.94 7.74 24.34
C GLN A 205 -15.83 8.67 24.84
N MET A 206 -14.77 8.13 25.47
CA MET A 206 -13.68 8.94 26.00
C MET A 206 -12.93 9.66 24.87
N ASN A 207 -12.42 10.85 25.21
CA ASN A 207 -11.41 11.53 24.40
C ASN A 207 -10.05 10.87 24.68
N ALA A 208 -9.52 10.16 23.68
CA ALA A 208 -8.21 9.51 23.77
C ALA A 208 -7.48 9.59 22.43
N ASP A 209 -6.17 9.39 22.43
CA ASP A 209 -5.40 9.32 21.20
C ASP A 209 -5.69 8.02 20.43
N LEU A 210 -5.74 6.88 21.14
CA LEU A 210 -5.91 5.55 20.55
C LEU A 210 -7.05 4.77 21.23
N LEU A 211 -7.93 4.19 20.41
CA LEU A 211 -8.78 3.07 20.80
C LEU A 211 -8.22 1.77 20.23
N TRP A 212 -7.82 0.85 21.10
CA TRP A 212 -7.23 -0.44 20.74
C TRP A 212 -8.21 -1.59 20.94
N PHE A 213 -8.58 -2.27 19.85
CA PHE A 213 -9.37 -3.50 19.90
C PHE A 213 -8.45 -4.71 19.92
N GLY A 214 -8.23 -5.29 21.11
CA GLY A 214 -7.56 -6.57 21.29
C GLY A 214 -8.51 -7.72 21.63
N GLY A 215 -9.83 -7.46 21.67
CA GLY A 215 -10.88 -8.44 21.94
C GLY A 215 -12.00 -8.35 20.91
N ILE A 216 -12.61 -9.50 20.62
CA ILE A 216 -13.69 -9.63 19.63
C ILE A 216 -14.99 -8.98 20.15
N GLY A 217 -15.73 -8.35 19.25
CA GLY A 217 -17.07 -7.82 19.47
C GLY A 217 -17.27 -6.54 18.69
N THR A 218 -18.52 -6.24 18.32
CA THR A 218 -18.82 -5.03 17.54
C THR A 218 -19.36 -3.94 18.44
N TYR A 219 -18.52 -2.92 18.69
CA TYR A 219 -18.75 -1.88 19.69
C TYR A 219 -19.18 -0.54 19.09
N ILE A 220 -18.97 -0.33 17.79
CA ILE A 220 -19.32 0.92 17.11
C ILE A 220 -20.11 0.62 15.83
N LYS A 221 -21.25 1.30 15.68
CA LYS A 221 -22.12 1.27 14.49
C LYS A 221 -22.45 2.68 14.02
N THR A 222 -22.98 2.84 12.82
CA THR A 222 -23.61 4.12 12.43
C THR A 222 -25.02 4.24 13.03
N PRO A 223 -25.59 5.46 13.11
CA PRO A 223 -26.99 5.66 13.49
C PRO A 223 -27.98 4.97 12.54
N ALA A 224 -27.60 4.81 11.26
CA ALA A 224 -28.42 4.16 10.24
C ALA A 224 -28.60 2.64 10.46
N GLN A 225 -27.72 2.01 11.24
CA GLN A 225 -27.82 0.59 11.54
C GLN A 225 -28.56 0.35 12.86
N THR A 226 -29.50 -0.59 12.84
CA THR A 226 -30.12 -1.13 14.05
C THR A 226 -29.22 -2.17 14.71
N HIS A 227 -29.34 -2.36 16.02
CA HIS A 227 -28.65 -3.45 16.73
C HIS A 227 -28.90 -4.84 16.13
N PHE A 228 -30.10 -5.08 15.59
CA PHE A 228 -30.43 -6.33 14.94
C PHE A 228 -29.60 -6.57 13.68
N GLN A 229 -29.36 -5.54 12.86
CA GLN A 229 -28.54 -5.64 11.65
C GLN A 229 -27.05 -5.87 11.96
N VAL A 230 -26.57 -5.43 13.12
CA VAL A 230 -25.16 -5.64 13.53
C VAL A 230 -24.89 -7.11 13.86
N GLY A 231 -25.88 -7.85 14.36
CA GLY A 231 -25.75 -9.29 14.61
C GLY A 231 -25.02 -9.70 15.90
N ASP A 232 -24.47 -8.75 16.66
CA ASP A 232 -23.81 -9.01 17.94
C ASP A 232 -24.68 -8.54 19.12
N GLN A 233 -25.55 -9.41 19.61
CA GLN A 233 -26.49 -9.09 20.67
C GLN A 233 -25.81 -8.84 22.03
N ALA A 234 -24.68 -9.51 22.30
CA ALA A 234 -23.99 -9.44 23.58
C ALA A 234 -23.50 -8.02 23.89
N ASN A 235 -23.08 -7.28 22.85
CA ASN A 235 -22.61 -5.90 23.00
C ASN A 235 -23.69 -4.84 22.73
N ASN A 236 -24.97 -5.20 22.57
CA ASN A 236 -26.07 -4.23 22.42
C ASN A 236 -26.11 -3.15 23.52
N PRO A 237 -26.00 -3.49 24.82
CA PRO A 237 -26.12 -2.49 25.89
C PRO A 237 -25.00 -1.46 25.92
N VAL A 238 -23.82 -1.80 25.39
CA VAL A 238 -22.61 -0.96 25.46
C VAL A 238 -22.27 -0.27 24.14
N ARG A 239 -22.78 -0.77 23.01
CA ARG A 239 -22.46 -0.28 21.67
C ARG A 239 -22.82 1.18 21.49
N ILE A 240 -21.86 1.97 21.00
CA ILE A 240 -22.01 3.38 20.71
C ILE A 240 -22.22 3.62 19.21
N GLU A 241 -22.66 4.83 18.91
CA GLU A 241 -22.73 5.36 17.55
C GLU A 241 -21.43 6.12 17.21
N THR A 242 -21.12 6.21 15.92
CA THR A 242 -19.91 6.89 15.44
C THR A 242 -19.79 8.34 15.88
N SER A 243 -20.90 9.06 16.01
CA SER A 243 -20.93 10.45 16.52
C SER A 243 -20.53 10.58 17.99
N GLU A 244 -20.55 9.49 18.74
CA GLU A 244 -20.16 9.44 20.16
C GLU A 244 -18.70 8.99 20.34
N CYS A 245 -17.98 8.67 19.26
CA CYS A 245 -16.59 8.26 19.31
C CYS A 245 -15.67 9.49 19.11
N HIS A 246 -14.73 9.69 20.03
CA HIS A 246 -13.91 10.91 20.08
C HIS A 246 -12.40 10.63 20.05
N VAL A 247 -12.01 9.42 19.64
CA VAL A 247 -10.60 9.06 19.51
C VAL A 247 -9.98 9.53 18.21
N LYS A 248 -8.66 9.72 18.18
CA LYS A 248 -7.94 10.14 16.97
C LYS A 248 -7.61 8.96 16.04
N VAL A 249 -7.18 7.85 16.63
CA VAL A 249 -6.76 6.63 15.92
C VAL A 249 -7.50 5.43 16.48
N ILE A 250 -7.90 4.50 15.61
CA ILE A 250 -8.43 3.19 15.99
C ILE A 250 -7.53 2.11 15.41
N GLY A 251 -7.06 1.20 16.26
CA GLY A 251 -6.34 -0.01 15.84
C GLY A 251 -7.19 -1.26 16.06
N GLU A 252 -7.46 -2.01 14.99
CA GLU A 252 -8.25 -3.24 15.03
C GLU A 252 -7.35 -4.49 14.99
N GLY A 253 -6.65 -4.75 16.10
CA GLY A 253 -5.89 -5.99 16.25
C GLY A 253 -6.77 -7.25 16.32
N ALA A 254 -8.00 -7.12 16.83
CA ALA A 254 -9.02 -8.15 16.84
C ALA A 254 -10.07 -7.91 15.74
N ASN A 255 -10.75 -8.98 15.34
CA ASN A 255 -11.79 -8.91 14.32
C ASN A 255 -13.08 -8.24 14.83
N LEU A 256 -13.75 -7.52 13.92
CA LEU A 256 -15.11 -7.02 14.03
C LEU A 256 -15.35 -5.97 15.13
N GLY A 257 -14.34 -5.18 15.51
CA GLY A 257 -14.47 -4.07 16.47
C GLY A 257 -15.55 -3.07 16.05
N LEU A 258 -15.61 -2.80 14.75
CA LEU A 258 -16.55 -1.88 14.12
C LEU A 258 -17.34 -2.56 13.00
N THR A 259 -18.55 -2.07 12.76
CA THR A 259 -19.22 -2.35 11.47
C THR A 259 -18.50 -1.63 10.33
N GLN A 260 -18.58 -2.16 9.11
CA GLN A 260 -17.96 -1.53 7.93
C GLN A 260 -18.49 -0.10 7.68
N LEU A 261 -19.80 0.13 7.87
CA LEU A 261 -20.37 1.48 7.75
C LEU A 261 -19.82 2.44 8.81
N ALA A 262 -19.55 1.96 10.04
CA ALA A 262 -18.93 2.78 11.08
C ALA A 262 -17.49 3.16 10.73
N ARG A 263 -16.72 2.24 10.15
CA ARG A 263 -15.36 2.53 9.66
C ARG A 263 -15.38 3.65 8.62
N ILE A 264 -16.30 3.56 7.65
CA ILE A 264 -16.45 4.59 6.60
C ILE A 264 -16.81 5.94 7.20
N ASP A 265 -17.83 5.98 8.08
CA ASP A 265 -18.30 7.22 8.69
C ASP A 265 -17.23 7.88 9.58
N LEU A 266 -16.52 7.11 10.40
CA LEU A 266 -15.41 7.63 11.22
C LEU A 266 -14.24 8.12 10.36
N SER A 267 -13.89 7.39 9.30
CA SER A 267 -12.84 7.82 8.35
C SER A 267 -13.20 9.15 7.70
N ASN A 268 -14.46 9.36 7.32
CA ASN A 268 -14.92 10.63 6.74
C ASN A 268 -14.92 11.78 7.76
N ASN A 269 -15.06 11.48 9.04
CA ASN A 269 -14.99 12.44 10.15
C ASN A 269 -13.57 12.63 10.71
N GLY A 270 -12.54 12.14 10.01
CA GLY A 270 -11.13 12.42 10.33
C GLY A 270 -10.46 11.47 11.32
N VAL A 271 -11.16 10.42 11.77
CA VAL A 271 -10.54 9.36 12.58
C VAL A 271 -9.66 8.49 11.69
N ARG A 272 -8.42 8.24 12.12
CA ARG A 272 -7.47 7.39 11.39
C ARG A 272 -7.68 5.93 11.74
N LEU A 273 -8.00 5.11 10.73
CA LEU A 273 -8.20 3.68 10.87
C LEU A 273 -8.03 2.97 9.52
N ASN A 274 -7.73 1.68 9.58
CA ASN A 274 -7.95 0.74 8.49
C ASN A 274 -9.08 -0.23 8.88
N THR A 275 -9.34 -1.24 8.04
CA THR A 275 -10.15 -2.38 8.43
C THR A 275 -9.30 -3.37 9.23
N ASP A 276 -9.93 -4.14 10.12
CA ASP A 276 -9.33 -5.32 10.77
C ASP A 276 -8.53 -6.21 9.81
N ALA A 277 -9.07 -6.51 8.62
CA ALA A 277 -8.41 -7.31 7.60
C ALA A 277 -7.05 -6.76 7.11
N ILE A 278 -6.74 -5.49 7.36
CA ILE A 278 -5.43 -4.88 7.10
C ILE A 278 -4.57 -4.96 8.36
N ASP A 279 -5.09 -4.43 9.47
CA ASP A 279 -4.35 -4.30 10.73
C ASP A 279 -3.90 -5.68 11.25
N ASN A 280 -4.78 -6.68 11.30
CA ASN A 280 -4.48 -7.98 11.91
C ASN A 280 -4.01 -9.06 10.93
N SER A 281 -3.78 -8.70 9.66
CA SER A 281 -3.39 -9.63 8.57
C SER A 281 -2.10 -10.40 8.83
N ALA A 282 -1.23 -9.89 9.72
CA ALA A 282 0.05 -10.50 10.07
C ALA A 282 -0.08 -11.93 10.60
N GLY A 283 -1.15 -12.23 11.35
CA GLY A 283 -1.43 -13.58 11.83
C GLY A 283 -1.64 -14.56 10.68
N VAL A 284 -2.53 -14.23 9.75
CA VAL A 284 -2.80 -15.09 8.57
C VAL A 284 -1.55 -15.20 7.69
N ASN A 285 -0.81 -14.10 7.50
CA ASN A 285 0.38 -14.11 6.67
C ASN A 285 1.52 -14.98 7.26
N MET A 286 1.74 -14.96 8.58
CA MET A 286 2.73 -15.84 9.22
C MET A 286 2.33 -17.32 9.11
N SER A 287 1.04 -17.62 9.16
CA SER A 287 0.54 -18.99 8.89
C SER A 287 0.81 -19.44 7.45
N ASP A 288 0.64 -18.57 6.46
CA ASP A 288 1.01 -18.86 5.05
C ASP A 288 2.51 -19.19 4.92
N TYR A 289 3.38 -18.38 5.53
CA TYR A 289 4.82 -18.66 5.59
C TYR A 289 5.11 -20.01 6.23
N GLU A 290 4.48 -20.32 7.37
CA GLU A 290 4.68 -21.60 8.05
C GLU A 290 4.36 -22.78 7.13
N VAL A 291 3.21 -22.76 6.46
CA VAL A 291 2.77 -23.83 5.56
C VAL A 291 3.73 -23.98 4.40
N ASN A 292 4.10 -22.89 3.72
CA ASN A 292 5.01 -22.93 2.58
C ASN A 292 6.40 -23.43 2.99
N LEU A 293 6.93 -22.97 4.14
CA LEU A 293 8.21 -23.46 4.64
C LEU A 293 8.15 -24.93 5.07
N LYS A 294 7.06 -25.40 5.67
CA LYS A 294 6.88 -26.82 5.99
C LYS A 294 6.84 -27.69 4.73
N ILE A 295 6.15 -27.26 3.67
CA ILE A 295 6.12 -27.96 2.38
C ILE A 295 7.55 -28.11 1.83
N LEU A 296 8.30 -27.00 1.79
CA LEU A 296 9.69 -26.99 1.35
C LEU A 296 10.57 -27.94 2.17
N LEU A 297 10.52 -27.80 3.49
CA LEU A 297 11.35 -28.56 4.41
C LEU A 297 11.02 -30.06 4.38
N GLN A 298 9.74 -30.40 4.21
CA GLN A 298 9.30 -31.78 4.06
C GLN A 298 9.84 -32.42 2.77
N GLN A 299 9.94 -31.65 1.69
CA GLN A 299 10.61 -32.09 0.45
C GLN A 299 12.12 -32.29 0.66
N MET A 300 12.79 -31.39 1.38
CA MET A 300 14.21 -31.52 1.72
C MET A 300 14.49 -32.76 2.60
N LEU A 301 13.57 -33.07 3.52
CA LEU A 301 13.60 -34.31 4.32
C LEU A 301 13.40 -35.55 3.44
N ARG A 302 12.37 -35.57 2.57
CA ARG A 302 12.10 -36.71 1.68
C ARG A 302 13.24 -36.98 0.69
N SER A 303 13.94 -35.94 0.23
CA SER A 303 15.10 -36.08 -0.65
C SER A 303 16.39 -36.49 0.07
N GLY A 304 16.36 -36.63 1.40
CA GLY A 304 17.51 -37.01 2.23
C GLY A 304 18.55 -35.89 2.39
N PHE A 305 18.18 -34.64 2.13
CA PHE A 305 19.06 -33.49 2.37
C PHE A 305 19.05 -33.03 3.82
N ILE A 306 17.91 -33.17 4.49
CA ILE A 306 17.78 -33.09 5.96
C ILE A 306 17.80 -34.51 6.50
N GLU A 307 18.56 -34.76 7.57
CA GLU A 307 18.76 -36.13 8.08
C GLU A 307 17.60 -36.60 8.97
N SER A 308 16.90 -35.68 9.63
CA SER A 308 15.91 -35.99 10.66
C SER A 308 14.74 -35.00 10.74
N LYS A 309 13.62 -35.42 11.33
CA LYS A 309 12.46 -34.54 11.58
C LYS A 309 12.80 -33.47 12.63
N GLU A 310 13.70 -33.78 13.55
CA GLU A 310 14.21 -32.88 14.59
C GLU A 310 14.98 -31.71 13.96
N GLU A 311 15.97 -31.99 13.11
CA GLU A 311 16.74 -30.97 12.38
C GLU A 311 15.81 -30.09 11.54
N ARG A 312 14.82 -30.70 10.87
CA ARG A 312 13.80 -29.96 10.12
C ARG A 312 13.07 -28.93 10.97
N ASN A 313 12.64 -29.34 12.17
CA ASN A 313 11.87 -28.48 13.07
C ASN A 313 12.75 -27.37 13.66
N GLU A 314 14.02 -27.66 13.97
CA GLU A 314 14.99 -26.65 14.41
C GLU A 314 15.24 -25.58 13.33
N LEU A 315 15.34 -25.98 12.06
CA LEU A 315 15.46 -25.05 10.94
C LEU A 315 14.24 -24.13 10.80
N LEU A 316 13.03 -24.69 10.88
CA LEU A 316 11.78 -23.89 10.85
C LEU A 316 11.75 -22.86 11.99
N ALA A 317 12.06 -23.30 13.21
CA ALA A 317 12.10 -22.45 14.39
C ALA A 317 13.17 -21.36 14.29
N SER A 318 14.33 -21.65 13.68
CA SER A 318 15.40 -20.67 13.49
C SER A 318 15.00 -19.51 12.58
N ALA A 319 14.02 -19.70 11.69
CA ALA A 319 13.55 -18.69 10.74
C ALA A 319 12.49 -17.72 11.33
N THR A 320 12.03 -17.93 12.56
CA THR A 320 10.89 -17.20 13.16
C THR A 320 11.03 -15.67 13.09
N ASN A 321 12.20 -15.13 13.44
CA ASN A 321 12.43 -13.68 13.43
C ASN A 321 12.46 -13.11 12.01
N GLU A 322 13.06 -13.82 11.06
CA GLU A 322 13.13 -13.41 9.66
C GLU A 322 11.74 -13.44 9.02
N VAL A 323 10.93 -14.47 9.29
CA VAL A 323 9.53 -14.55 8.86
C VAL A 323 8.70 -13.42 9.48
N SER A 324 8.89 -13.14 10.78
CA SER A 324 8.19 -12.04 11.45
C SER A 324 8.45 -10.71 10.74
N GLU A 325 9.70 -10.43 10.36
CA GLU A 325 10.04 -9.18 9.68
C GLU A 325 9.43 -9.10 8.26
N LEU A 326 9.45 -10.21 7.51
CA LEU A 326 8.81 -10.28 6.19
C LEU A 326 7.30 -9.99 6.28
N VAL A 327 6.63 -10.54 7.29
CA VAL A 327 5.21 -10.32 7.55
C VAL A 327 4.95 -8.85 7.93
N LEU A 328 5.71 -8.28 8.87
CA LEU A 328 5.54 -6.88 9.28
C LEU A 328 5.83 -5.90 8.15
N ALA A 329 6.81 -6.20 7.29
CA ALA A 329 7.07 -5.42 6.08
C ALA A 329 5.86 -5.41 5.13
N ASN A 330 5.15 -6.53 5.02
CA ASN A 330 3.91 -6.58 4.25
C ASN A 330 2.80 -5.72 4.88
N ASN A 331 2.62 -5.73 6.21
CA ASN A 331 1.68 -4.82 6.90
C ASN A 331 1.99 -3.34 6.63
N ARG A 332 3.26 -2.93 6.76
CA ARG A 332 3.69 -1.56 6.44
C ARG A 332 3.41 -1.20 4.97
N GLY A 333 3.70 -2.11 4.05
CA GLY A 333 3.47 -1.92 2.62
C GLY A 333 1.99 -1.73 2.27
N GLN A 334 1.09 -2.53 2.86
CA GLN A 334 -0.35 -2.43 2.63
C GLN A 334 -0.93 -1.15 3.23
N HIS A 335 -0.50 -0.77 4.43
CA HIS A 335 -0.90 0.50 5.03
C HIS A 335 -0.51 1.69 4.15
N ARG A 336 0.76 1.72 3.73
CA ARG A 336 1.30 2.78 2.88
C ARG A 336 0.57 2.88 1.55
N LEU A 337 0.27 1.74 0.93
CA LEU A 337 -0.53 1.69 -0.28
C LEU A 337 -1.88 2.39 -0.09
N ILE A 338 -2.62 2.08 0.97
CA ILE A 338 -3.93 2.70 1.23
C ILE A 338 -3.77 4.22 1.44
N SER A 339 -2.70 4.66 2.11
CA SER A 339 -2.40 6.08 2.30
C SER A 339 -2.06 6.78 0.98
N MET A 340 -1.23 6.19 0.14
CA MET A 340 -0.92 6.71 -1.19
C MET A 340 -2.15 6.72 -2.11
N ASP A 341 -2.99 5.69 -2.05
CA ASP A 341 -4.23 5.63 -2.82
C ASP A 341 -5.27 6.64 -2.30
N SER A 342 -5.26 6.97 -1.00
CA SER A 342 -6.04 8.09 -0.47
C SER A 342 -5.62 9.40 -1.12
N ILE A 343 -4.30 9.69 -1.18
CA ILE A 343 -3.77 10.89 -1.87
C ILE A 343 -4.15 10.88 -3.35
N ARG A 344 -3.93 9.76 -4.05
CA ARG A 344 -4.29 9.60 -5.47
C ARG A 344 -5.79 9.78 -5.71
N SER A 345 -6.64 9.32 -4.80
CA SER A 345 -8.09 9.44 -4.92
C SER A 345 -8.57 10.88 -4.73
N SER A 346 -7.86 11.68 -3.92
CA SER A 346 -8.10 13.13 -3.86
C SER A 346 -7.78 13.80 -5.19
N SER A 347 -6.64 13.47 -5.80
CA SER A 347 -6.22 14.09 -7.07
C SER A 347 -7.00 13.58 -8.28
N ASN A 348 -7.39 12.30 -8.30
CA ASN A 348 -7.99 11.63 -9.45
C ASN A 348 -9.14 10.69 -9.04
N PHE A 349 -10.17 11.23 -8.38
CA PHE A 349 -11.31 10.49 -7.85
C PHE A 349 -11.99 9.56 -8.88
N ARG A 350 -12.14 10.05 -10.11
CA ARG A 350 -12.81 9.33 -11.21
C ARG A 350 -12.06 8.06 -11.66
N LEU A 351 -10.74 7.96 -11.47
CA LEU A 351 -10.01 6.72 -11.73
C LEU A 351 -10.46 5.59 -10.80
N PHE A 352 -10.73 5.91 -9.54
CA PHE A 352 -11.22 4.91 -8.59
C PHE A 352 -12.69 4.55 -8.84
N ARG A 353 -13.53 5.48 -9.34
CA ARG A 353 -14.88 5.14 -9.83
C ARG A 353 -14.82 4.09 -10.94
N LYS A 354 -13.90 4.27 -11.89
CA LYS A 354 -13.68 3.28 -12.96
C LYS A 354 -13.21 1.94 -12.41
N LEU A 355 -12.30 1.95 -11.43
CA LEU A 355 -11.88 0.72 -10.76
C LEU A 355 -13.06 0.01 -10.09
N ILE A 356 -13.93 0.72 -9.36
CA ILE A 356 -15.14 0.15 -8.76
C ILE A 356 -16.02 -0.53 -9.82
N LEU A 357 -16.26 0.12 -10.95
CA LEU A 357 -17.06 -0.43 -12.04
C LEU A 357 -16.41 -1.65 -12.69
N HIS A 358 -15.09 -1.60 -12.90
CA HIS A 358 -14.31 -2.71 -13.42
C HIS A 358 -14.39 -3.93 -12.50
N LEU A 359 -14.11 -3.75 -11.21
CA LEU A 359 -14.16 -4.83 -10.22
C LEU A 359 -15.59 -5.40 -10.07
N GLN A 360 -16.62 -4.57 -10.19
CA GLN A 360 -18.01 -5.05 -10.24
C GLN A 360 -18.26 -5.95 -11.46
N ALA A 361 -17.70 -5.60 -12.62
CA ALA A 361 -17.78 -6.44 -13.81
C ALA A 361 -17.01 -7.76 -13.66
N GLN A 362 -15.94 -7.77 -12.85
CA GLN A 362 -15.19 -8.99 -12.47
C GLN A 362 -15.85 -9.79 -11.32
N GLY A 363 -16.97 -9.34 -10.77
CA GLY A 363 -17.75 -10.09 -9.77
C GLY A 363 -17.74 -9.53 -8.34
N MET A 364 -17.09 -8.39 -8.08
CA MET A 364 -17.17 -7.71 -6.77
C MET A 364 -18.62 -7.32 -6.46
N ASN A 365 -19.16 -7.86 -5.35
CA ASN A 365 -20.49 -7.52 -4.91
C ASN A 365 -20.48 -6.23 -4.07
N LYS A 366 -20.79 -5.12 -4.73
CA LYS A 366 -20.81 -3.78 -4.10
C LYS A 366 -21.62 -3.68 -2.80
N ARG A 367 -22.67 -4.50 -2.65
CA ARG A 367 -23.57 -4.44 -1.49
C ARG A 367 -22.97 -5.17 -0.28
N SER A 368 -22.37 -6.34 -0.48
CA SER A 368 -21.70 -7.06 0.62
C SER A 368 -20.46 -6.32 1.10
N GLU A 369 -19.78 -5.65 0.19
CA GLU A 369 -18.56 -4.88 0.47
C GLU A 369 -18.80 -3.45 0.94
N TYR A 370 -20.07 -3.02 1.05
CA TYR A 370 -20.44 -1.66 1.46
C TYR A 370 -19.77 -0.56 0.62
N ILE A 371 -19.61 -0.79 -0.69
CA ILE A 371 -19.11 0.23 -1.61
C ILE A 371 -20.13 1.37 -1.70
N PRO A 372 -19.73 2.64 -1.54
CA PRO A 372 -20.64 3.77 -1.60
C PRO A 372 -21.44 3.79 -2.90
N SER A 373 -22.70 4.22 -2.79
CA SER A 373 -23.59 4.45 -3.92
C SER A 373 -23.07 5.59 -4.80
N ARG A 374 -23.63 5.72 -6.01
CA ARG A 374 -23.25 6.78 -6.94
C ARG A 374 -23.43 8.17 -6.32
N ASP A 375 -24.57 8.41 -5.66
CA ASP A 375 -24.87 9.71 -5.06
C ASP A 375 -23.90 10.05 -3.91
N GLU A 376 -23.50 9.06 -3.12
CA GLU A 376 -22.49 9.23 -2.06
C GLU A 376 -21.10 9.51 -2.65
N LEU A 377 -20.71 8.80 -3.71
CA LEU A 377 -19.47 9.06 -4.43
C LEU A 377 -19.47 10.46 -5.06
N ASP A 378 -20.59 10.89 -5.64
CA ASP A 378 -20.77 12.22 -6.22
C ASP A 378 -20.66 13.31 -5.14
N GLN A 379 -21.21 13.08 -3.95
CA GLN A 379 -21.06 13.98 -2.82
C GLN A 379 -19.60 14.11 -2.36
N LEU A 380 -18.88 12.99 -2.21
CA LEU A 380 -17.45 13.01 -1.82
C LEU A 380 -16.59 13.81 -2.80
N GLU A 381 -16.79 13.58 -4.09
CA GLU A 381 -16.09 14.31 -5.16
C GLU A 381 -16.42 15.81 -5.13
N GLN A 382 -17.68 16.20 -4.93
CA GLN A 382 -18.09 17.61 -4.88
C GLN A 382 -17.48 18.39 -3.72
N VAL A 383 -17.16 17.72 -2.60
CA VAL A 383 -16.53 18.34 -1.43
C VAL A 383 -15.01 18.10 -1.38
N ASN A 384 -14.41 17.62 -2.47
CA ASN A 384 -12.98 17.30 -2.58
C ASN A 384 -12.46 16.36 -1.48
N MET A 385 -13.30 15.41 -1.05
CA MET A 385 -12.88 14.36 -0.13
C MET A 385 -12.32 13.16 -0.91
N PRO A 386 -11.23 12.53 -0.44
CA PRO A 386 -10.77 11.26 -0.98
C PRO A 386 -11.81 10.16 -0.80
N LEU A 387 -11.58 9.02 -1.45
CA LEU A 387 -12.32 7.81 -1.09
C LEU A 387 -12.01 7.42 0.36
N PRO A 388 -13.01 6.95 1.13
CA PRO A 388 -12.79 6.52 2.50
C PRO A 388 -11.76 5.38 2.54
N ARG A 389 -10.80 5.43 3.46
CA ARG A 389 -9.76 4.40 3.59
C ARG A 389 -10.30 2.96 3.67
N PRO A 390 -11.40 2.68 4.40
CA PRO A 390 -11.97 1.33 4.45
C PRO A 390 -12.51 0.84 3.10
N VAL A 391 -12.92 1.75 2.21
CA VAL A 391 -13.31 1.41 0.83
C VAL A 391 -12.06 1.11 0.01
N LEU A 392 -11.00 1.91 0.15
CA LEU A 392 -9.72 1.66 -0.50
C LEU A 392 -9.10 0.31 -0.10
N SER A 393 -9.23 -0.10 1.17
CA SER A 393 -8.81 -1.45 1.63
C SER A 393 -9.48 -2.56 0.83
N VAL A 394 -10.78 -2.43 0.55
CA VAL A 394 -11.54 -3.39 -0.25
C VAL A 394 -11.07 -3.37 -1.70
N LEU A 395 -10.98 -2.19 -2.33
CA LEU A 395 -10.58 -2.06 -3.73
C LEU A 395 -9.17 -2.63 -3.98
N MET A 396 -8.25 -2.38 -3.06
CA MET A 396 -6.91 -2.97 -3.07
C MET A 396 -6.97 -4.50 -3.05
N ALA A 397 -7.76 -5.10 -2.14
CA ALA A 397 -7.84 -6.55 -2.02
C ALA A 397 -8.33 -7.20 -3.33
N TYR A 398 -9.40 -6.67 -3.91
CA TYR A 398 -9.93 -7.16 -5.19
C TYR A 398 -8.96 -6.94 -6.36
N ALA A 399 -8.26 -5.79 -6.41
CA ALA A 399 -7.24 -5.53 -7.42
C ALA A 399 -6.07 -6.54 -7.32
N LYS A 400 -5.63 -6.87 -6.10
CA LYS A 400 -4.61 -7.91 -5.88
C LYS A 400 -5.09 -9.29 -6.32
N MET A 401 -6.34 -9.65 -6.04
CA MET A 401 -6.91 -10.94 -6.48
C MET A 401 -6.90 -11.07 -8.01
N GLU A 402 -7.31 -10.03 -8.75
CA GLU A 402 -7.29 -10.03 -10.22
C GLU A 402 -5.86 -10.22 -10.77
N VAL A 403 -4.89 -9.50 -10.21
CA VAL A 403 -3.48 -9.61 -10.64
C VAL A 403 -2.91 -10.99 -10.32
N TYR A 404 -3.17 -11.50 -9.12
CA TYR A 404 -2.72 -12.82 -8.69
C TYR A 404 -3.26 -13.92 -9.62
N GLU A 405 -4.56 -13.88 -9.93
CA GLU A 405 -5.21 -14.85 -10.82
C GLU A 405 -4.62 -14.80 -12.24
N ALA A 406 -4.38 -13.60 -12.76
CA ALA A 406 -3.77 -13.43 -14.08
C ALA A 406 -2.33 -13.94 -14.13
N LEU A 407 -1.53 -13.70 -13.08
CA LEU A 407 -0.15 -14.17 -12.99
C LEU A 407 -0.07 -15.69 -12.83
N THR A 408 -0.86 -16.26 -11.92
CA THR A 408 -0.94 -17.72 -11.69
C THR A 408 -1.53 -18.47 -12.88
N SER A 409 -2.34 -17.83 -13.72
CA SER A 409 -2.82 -18.42 -14.98
C SER A 409 -1.80 -18.34 -16.13
N SER A 410 -0.71 -17.58 -15.97
CA SER A 410 0.33 -17.40 -16.98
C SER A 410 1.55 -18.29 -16.77
N ASN A 411 2.50 -18.27 -17.70
CA ASN A 411 3.81 -18.90 -17.54
C ASN A 411 4.89 -17.92 -17.03
N MET A 412 4.55 -16.64 -16.86
CA MET A 412 5.52 -15.61 -16.45
C MET A 412 6.23 -15.96 -15.13
N PRO A 413 5.56 -16.44 -14.06
CA PRO A 413 6.24 -16.77 -12.80
C PRO A 413 7.33 -17.85 -12.89
N PHE A 414 7.42 -18.58 -14.02
CA PHE A 414 8.46 -19.59 -14.27
C PHE A 414 9.71 -19.03 -14.98
N GLU A 415 9.69 -17.77 -15.42
CA GLU A 415 10.85 -17.13 -16.05
C GLU A 415 12.04 -17.11 -15.07
N VAL A 416 13.25 -17.41 -15.59
CA VAL A 416 14.43 -17.66 -14.76
C VAL A 416 14.83 -16.42 -13.96
N GLU A 417 14.62 -15.24 -14.53
CA GLU A 417 14.89 -13.93 -13.96
C GLU A 417 14.07 -13.65 -12.69
N LEU A 418 12.89 -14.29 -12.56
CA LEU A 418 12.03 -14.19 -11.38
C LEU A 418 12.40 -15.18 -10.26
N THR A 419 13.46 -15.98 -10.45
CA THR A 419 13.96 -16.84 -9.38
C THR A 419 14.40 -16.03 -8.16
N ASN A 420 14.98 -14.84 -8.36
CA ASN A 420 15.36 -13.98 -7.25
C ASN A 420 14.15 -13.49 -6.43
N THR A 421 13.01 -13.24 -7.09
CA THR A 421 11.74 -12.91 -6.42
C THR A 421 11.29 -14.03 -5.48
N TYR A 422 11.37 -15.28 -5.94
CA TYR A 422 11.11 -16.44 -5.07
C TYR A 422 12.12 -16.52 -3.91
N LEU A 423 13.41 -16.31 -4.18
CA LEU A 423 14.42 -16.35 -3.11
C LEU A 423 14.17 -15.29 -2.05
N GLN A 424 13.77 -14.07 -2.42
CA GLN A 424 13.43 -13.01 -1.46
C GLN A 424 12.32 -13.41 -0.48
N TYR A 425 11.38 -14.26 -0.90
CA TYR A 425 10.34 -14.82 -0.02
C TYR A 425 10.94 -15.76 1.04
N ILE A 426 11.95 -16.55 0.71
CA ILE A 426 12.54 -17.51 1.65
C ILE A 426 13.42 -16.78 2.68
N PRO A 427 13.27 -17.07 3.99
CA PRO A 427 14.17 -16.61 5.04
C PRO A 427 15.67 -16.82 4.72
N PRO A 428 16.54 -15.79 4.87
CA PRO A 428 17.98 -15.89 4.71
C PRO A 428 18.65 -17.13 5.32
N VAL A 429 18.22 -17.56 6.50
CA VAL A 429 18.76 -18.74 7.18
C VAL A 429 18.58 -20.01 6.34
N LEU A 430 17.41 -20.21 5.74
CA LEU A 430 17.10 -21.37 4.92
C LEU A 430 17.77 -21.28 3.55
N ARG A 431 17.83 -20.08 2.96
CA ARG A 431 18.57 -19.85 1.71
C ARG A 431 20.03 -20.25 1.83
N SER A 432 20.67 -19.83 2.92
CA SER A 432 22.08 -20.12 3.19
C SER A 432 22.33 -21.62 3.41
N HIS A 433 21.36 -22.31 4.00
CA HIS A 433 21.45 -23.74 4.29
C HIS A 433 21.25 -24.62 3.05
N PHE A 434 20.27 -24.30 2.19
CA PHE A 434 19.89 -25.16 1.05
C PHE A 434 20.48 -24.74 -0.31
N GLY A 435 20.94 -23.49 -0.45
CA GLY A 435 21.47 -22.97 -1.72
C GLY A 435 20.47 -23.12 -2.87
N GLU A 436 20.94 -23.56 -4.04
CA GLU A 436 20.11 -23.69 -5.25
C GLU A 436 18.98 -24.72 -5.15
N LYS A 437 19.06 -25.69 -4.23
CA LYS A 437 18.06 -26.77 -4.08
C LYS A 437 16.68 -26.25 -3.68
N ILE A 438 16.64 -25.06 -3.08
CA ILE A 438 15.40 -24.44 -2.64
C ILE A 438 14.46 -24.04 -3.79
N ASN A 439 14.98 -24.02 -5.02
CA ASN A 439 14.26 -23.59 -6.22
C ASN A 439 13.19 -24.58 -6.69
N GLU A 440 13.13 -25.79 -6.15
CA GLU A 440 12.21 -26.86 -6.56
C GLU A 440 10.91 -26.91 -5.72
N HIS A 441 10.47 -25.77 -5.18
CA HIS A 441 9.25 -25.70 -4.36
C HIS A 441 7.99 -25.97 -5.21
N PRO A 442 7.05 -26.84 -4.77
CA PRO A 442 5.87 -27.19 -5.56
C PRO A 442 4.99 -25.98 -5.86
N LEU A 443 4.86 -25.08 -4.89
CA LEU A 443 4.10 -23.82 -5.00
C LEU A 443 4.93 -22.61 -5.44
N LYS A 444 6.09 -22.81 -6.10
CA LYS A 444 6.95 -21.69 -6.51
C LYS A 444 6.18 -20.69 -7.38
N LYS A 445 5.30 -21.16 -8.26
CA LYS A 445 4.50 -20.32 -9.16
C LYS A 445 3.56 -19.39 -8.38
N GLU A 446 2.84 -19.94 -7.41
CA GLU A 446 1.88 -19.26 -6.56
C GLU A 446 2.61 -18.27 -5.65
N ILE A 447 3.72 -18.67 -5.03
CA ILE A 447 4.55 -17.79 -4.18
C ILE A 447 5.07 -16.60 -4.99
N VAL A 448 5.67 -16.84 -6.17
CA VAL A 448 6.16 -15.75 -7.04
C VAL A 448 5.00 -14.82 -7.43
N SER A 449 3.84 -15.38 -7.80
CA SER A 449 2.66 -14.59 -8.17
C SER A 449 2.18 -13.71 -7.00
N THR A 450 2.15 -14.24 -5.78
CA THR A 450 1.80 -13.47 -4.56
C THR A 450 2.80 -12.36 -4.29
N VAL A 451 4.10 -12.64 -4.37
CA VAL A 451 5.15 -11.64 -4.12
C VAL A 451 5.09 -10.54 -5.17
N LEU A 452 4.98 -10.88 -6.45
CA LEU A 452 4.87 -9.90 -7.54
C LEU A 452 3.61 -9.04 -7.40
N THR A 453 2.47 -9.66 -7.09
CA THR A 453 1.20 -8.95 -6.86
C THR A 453 1.35 -7.91 -5.76
N ASN A 454 1.89 -8.31 -4.61
CA ASN A 454 2.11 -7.38 -3.50
C ASN A 454 3.13 -6.30 -3.84
N ASN A 455 4.28 -6.66 -4.43
CA ASN A 455 5.33 -5.71 -4.77
C ASN A 455 4.84 -4.63 -5.74
N VAL A 456 4.13 -5.00 -6.80
CA VAL A 456 3.65 -4.04 -7.80
C VAL A 456 2.52 -3.20 -7.24
N ILE A 457 1.49 -3.83 -6.66
CA ILE A 457 0.30 -3.11 -6.20
C ILE A 457 0.64 -2.19 -5.02
N ASN A 458 1.46 -2.63 -4.06
CA ASN A 458 1.84 -1.82 -2.89
C ASN A 458 2.52 -0.49 -3.26
N GLN A 459 3.16 -0.41 -4.43
CA GLN A 459 3.80 0.81 -4.92
C GLN A 459 2.88 1.55 -5.90
N ALA A 460 2.52 0.91 -7.01
CA ALA A 460 1.90 1.56 -8.16
C ALA A 460 0.44 1.99 -7.93
N GLY A 461 -0.24 1.38 -6.95
CA GLY A 461 -1.63 1.71 -6.60
C GLY A 461 -2.66 0.76 -7.20
N SER A 462 -3.85 0.73 -6.59
CA SER A 462 -4.92 -0.22 -6.95
C SER A 462 -5.52 0.00 -8.34
N THR A 463 -5.37 1.20 -8.90
CA THR A 463 -5.92 1.55 -10.23
C THR A 463 -4.97 1.25 -11.38
N PHE A 464 -3.68 1.01 -11.11
CA PHE A 464 -2.65 0.99 -12.13
C PHE A 464 -2.86 -0.10 -13.18
N ILE A 465 -2.98 -1.36 -12.75
CA ILE A 465 -2.99 -2.51 -13.67
C ILE A 465 -4.23 -2.51 -14.56
N SER A 466 -5.43 -2.37 -13.96
CA SER A 466 -6.69 -2.36 -14.72
C SER A 466 -6.74 -1.19 -15.71
N ARG A 467 -6.26 -0.01 -15.31
CA ARG A 467 -6.19 1.14 -16.23
C ARG A 467 -5.17 0.91 -17.34
N MET A 468 -3.98 0.39 -17.01
CA MET A 468 -2.96 0.13 -18.02
C MET A 468 -3.46 -0.91 -19.03
N ALA A 469 -4.09 -1.99 -18.58
CA ALA A 469 -4.69 -3.01 -19.44
C ALA A 469 -5.77 -2.44 -20.35
N GLN A 470 -6.65 -1.58 -19.84
CA GLN A 470 -7.68 -0.91 -20.64
C GLN A 470 -7.06 0.00 -21.72
N VAL A 471 -5.99 0.72 -21.38
CA VAL A 471 -5.41 1.75 -22.25
C VAL A 471 -4.51 1.13 -23.32
N THR A 472 -3.69 0.15 -22.97
CA THR A 472 -2.73 -0.48 -23.90
C THR A 472 -3.25 -1.74 -24.56
N GLU A 473 -4.42 -2.25 -24.14
CA GLU A 473 -5.00 -3.52 -24.57
C GLU A 473 -4.07 -4.73 -24.35
N CYS A 474 -3.09 -4.58 -23.45
CA CYS A 474 -2.13 -5.63 -23.11
C CYS A 474 -2.63 -6.49 -21.94
N GLY A 475 -2.18 -7.76 -21.89
CA GLY A 475 -2.46 -8.64 -20.76
C GLY A 475 -1.74 -8.21 -19.48
N ILE A 476 -2.34 -8.52 -18.33
CA ILE A 476 -1.77 -8.22 -17.00
C ILE A 476 -0.33 -8.74 -16.84
N PRO A 477 0.03 -9.99 -17.23
CA PRO A 477 1.39 -10.48 -17.11
C PRO A 477 2.41 -9.63 -17.87
N ASP A 478 2.06 -9.13 -19.06
CA ASP A 478 2.95 -8.30 -19.87
C ASP A 478 3.14 -6.90 -19.26
N ILE A 479 2.10 -6.34 -18.65
CA ILE A 479 2.16 -5.08 -17.92
C ILE A 479 3.05 -5.22 -16.69
N VAL A 480 2.85 -6.29 -15.90
CA VAL A 480 3.68 -6.59 -14.73
C VAL A 480 5.14 -6.80 -15.16
N ARG A 481 5.41 -7.57 -16.22
CA ARG A 481 6.78 -7.77 -16.74
C ARG A 481 7.43 -6.44 -17.12
N THR A 482 6.71 -5.61 -17.86
CA THR A 482 7.21 -4.30 -18.32
C THR A 482 7.49 -3.37 -17.15
N TYR A 483 6.61 -3.36 -16.13
CA TYR A 483 6.81 -2.61 -14.90
C TYR A 483 8.10 -3.05 -14.18
N LEU A 484 8.30 -4.36 -13.97
CA LEU A 484 9.48 -4.88 -13.29
C LEU A 484 10.77 -4.57 -14.05
N VAL A 485 10.76 -4.70 -15.38
CA VAL A 485 11.91 -4.34 -16.23
C VAL A 485 12.28 -2.88 -16.02
N LEU A 486 11.32 -1.97 -16.04
CA LEU A 486 11.57 -0.54 -15.89
C LEU A 486 11.89 -0.13 -14.46
N GLU A 487 11.31 -0.77 -13.46
CA GLU A 487 11.61 -0.57 -12.04
C GLU A 487 13.09 -0.84 -11.75
N VAL A 488 13.59 -2.00 -12.19
CA VAL A 488 15.00 -2.37 -12.05
C VAL A 488 15.89 -1.46 -12.90
N SER A 489 15.48 -1.16 -14.14
CA SER A 489 16.27 -0.30 -15.03
C SER A 489 16.42 1.12 -14.50
N LEU A 490 15.40 1.65 -13.83
CA LEU A 490 15.43 2.98 -13.23
C LEU A 490 16.24 3.03 -11.93
N GLY A 491 16.46 1.89 -11.27
CA GLY A 491 16.96 1.85 -9.89
C GLY A 491 15.91 2.36 -8.90
N ALA A 492 14.62 2.09 -9.18
CA ALA A 492 13.52 2.60 -8.37
C ALA A 492 13.48 1.97 -6.97
N VAL A 493 13.94 0.72 -6.83
CA VAL A 493 14.02 0.06 -5.52
C VAL A 493 14.95 0.85 -4.59
N GLU A 494 16.13 1.21 -5.07
CA GLU A 494 17.11 1.99 -4.31
C GLU A 494 16.59 3.39 -3.98
N MET A 495 15.87 4.04 -4.91
CA MET A 495 15.24 5.34 -4.66
C MET A 495 14.21 5.26 -3.52
N ARG A 496 13.40 4.19 -3.48
CA ARG A 496 12.42 3.99 -2.40
C ARG A 496 13.10 3.75 -1.06
N GLU A 497 14.15 2.92 -1.01
CA GLU A 497 14.92 2.69 0.22
C GLU A 497 15.54 3.99 0.76
N VAL A 498 16.10 4.82 -0.13
CA VAL A 498 16.61 6.14 0.25
C VAL A 498 15.49 6.99 0.85
N LEU A 499 14.32 7.06 0.22
CA LEU A 499 13.15 7.79 0.76
C LEU A 499 12.68 7.27 2.13
N TYR A 500 12.66 5.95 2.33
CA TYR A 500 12.28 5.35 3.62
C TYR A 500 13.28 5.65 4.73
N SER A 501 14.54 5.88 4.39
CA SER A 501 15.59 6.23 5.35
C SER A 501 15.68 7.72 5.72
N MET A 502 14.93 8.59 5.03
CA MET A 502 14.93 10.03 5.31
C MET A 502 14.09 10.36 6.54
N ASP A 503 14.72 10.89 7.59
CA ASP A 503 14.05 11.32 8.83
C ASP A 503 13.70 12.83 8.83
N ASP A 504 14.16 13.59 7.84
CA ASP A 504 13.98 15.04 7.70
C ASP A 504 12.77 15.46 6.84
N ILE A 505 11.93 14.49 6.44
CA ILE A 505 10.71 14.68 5.66
C ILE A 505 9.50 14.15 6.44
N SER A 506 8.33 14.76 6.23
CA SER A 506 7.08 14.20 6.77
C SER A 506 6.66 12.93 6.01
N GLU A 507 5.85 12.06 6.62
CA GLU A 507 5.28 10.90 5.91
C GLU A 507 4.47 11.31 4.68
N ASN A 508 3.73 12.42 4.75
CA ASN A 508 2.93 12.91 3.63
C ASN A 508 3.83 13.33 2.45
N GLU A 509 4.89 14.11 2.72
CA GLU A 509 5.88 14.49 1.70
C GLU A 509 6.56 13.25 1.10
N ARG A 510 6.88 12.25 1.93
CA ARG A 510 7.44 10.98 1.46
C ARG A 510 6.48 10.26 0.50
N TYR A 511 5.19 10.20 0.83
CA TYR A 511 4.18 9.54 -0.02
C TYR A 511 3.98 10.29 -1.34
N GLU A 512 4.01 11.61 -1.34
CA GLU A 512 3.97 12.42 -2.56
C GLU A 512 5.14 12.09 -3.49
N VAL A 513 6.38 12.06 -2.98
CA VAL A 513 7.56 11.75 -3.83
C VAL A 513 7.54 10.30 -4.32
N LEU A 514 7.05 9.37 -3.51
CA LEU A 514 6.82 7.99 -3.96
C LEU A 514 5.78 7.94 -5.08
N ILE A 515 4.68 8.70 -4.98
CA ILE A 515 3.68 8.78 -6.05
C ILE A 515 4.30 9.36 -7.32
N GLU A 516 5.12 10.41 -7.23
CA GLU A 516 5.84 11.00 -8.38
C GLU A 516 6.75 9.96 -9.08
N LEU A 517 7.49 9.16 -8.30
CA LEU A 517 8.31 8.06 -8.83
C LEU A 517 7.45 7.02 -9.56
N GLU A 518 6.32 6.62 -8.96
CA GLU A 518 5.41 5.66 -9.59
C GLU A 518 4.74 6.21 -10.84
N ASP A 519 4.42 7.51 -10.89
CA ASP A 519 3.81 8.12 -12.07
C ASP A 519 4.81 8.22 -13.24
N LEU A 520 6.09 8.46 -12.95
CA LEU A 520 7.18 8.29 -13.93
C LEU A 520 7.24 6.84 -14.45
N LEU A 521 7.23 5.84 -13.57
CA LEU A 521 7.22 4.42 -13.97
C LEU A 521 6.00 4.07 -14.83
N LYS A 522 4.80 4.53 -14.46
CA LYS A 522 3.57 4.33 -15.24
C LYS A 522 3.69 4.92 -16.63
N MET A 523 4.26 6.12 -16.75
CA MET A 523 4.50 6.76 -18.04
C MET A 523 5.49 5.94 -18.89
N LEU A 524 6.60 5.48 -18.30
CA LEU A 524 7.58 4.65 -19.01
C LEU A 524 6.95 3.33 -19.49
N VAL A 525 6.21 2.64 -18.61
CA VAL A 525 5.50 1.39 -18.93
C VAL A 525 4.56 1.59 -20.11
N ARG A 526 3.72 2.64 -20.05
CA ARG A 526 2.77 2.96 -21.12
C ARG A 526 3.47 3.18 -22.45
N ASN A 527 4.52 3.99 -22.47
CA ASN A 527 5.24 4.33 -23.70
C ASN A 527 5.99 3.12 -24.29
N VAL A 528 6.57 2.28 -23.45
CA VAL A 528 7.23 1.04 -23.88
C VAL A 528 6.22 0.06 -24.49
N LEU A 529 5.05 -0.11 -23.87
CA LEU A 529 3.97 -0.95 -24.40
C LEU A 529 3.40 -0.44 -25.73
N TYR A 530 3.33 0.88 -25.94
CA TYR A 530 2.87 1.44 -27.22
C TYR A 530 3.91 1.41 -28.33
N SER A 531 5.18 1.67 -27.99
CA SER A 531 6.24 1.81 -28.98
C SER A 531 6.72 0.47 -29.55
N GLN A 532 6.42 -0.65 -28.88
CA GLN A 532 6.92 -1.97 -29.26
C GLN A 532 5.77 -2.89 -29.63
N LYS A 533 5.94 -3.63 -30.75
CA LYS A 533 4.96 -4.64 -31.18
C LYS A 533 4.83 -5.80 -30.20
N THR A 534 5.86 -6.04 -29.40
CA THR A 534 5.93 -7.08 -28.38
C THR A 534 6.44 -6.44 -27.09
N PRO A 535 5.80 -6.70 -25.94
CA PRO A 535 6.29 -6.24 -24.64
C PRO A 535 7.74 -6.68 -24.40
N PRO A 536 8.56 -5.86 -23.71
CA PRO A 536 9.95 -6.20 -23.45
C PRO A 536 10.07 -7.40 -22.50
N GLY A 537 11.05 -8.27 -22.77
CA GLY A 537 11.50 -9.26 -21.80
C GLY A 537 12.55 -8.70 -20.84
N PHE A 538 12.94 -9.50 -19.84
CA PHE A 538 13.93 -9.13 -18.84
C PHE A 538 15.33 -8.87 -19.41
N GLU A 539 15.64 -9.38 -20.62
CA GLU A 539 16.89 -9.10 -21.33
C GLU A 539 17.09 -7.61 -21.65
N LYS A 540 16.03 -6.79 -21.60
CA LYS A 540 16.10 -5.36 -21.84
C LYS A 540 16.59 -4.52 -20.66
N ILE A 541 16.68 -5.10 -19.46
CA ILE A 541 17.07 -4.37 -18.24
C ILE A 541 18.40 -3.63 -18.42
N ALA A 542 19.46 -4.32 -18.87
CA ALA A 542 20.78 -3.71 -19.00
C ALA A 542 20.81 -2.58 -20.05
N GLU A 543 20.04 -2.72 -21.14
CA GLU A 543 19.92 -1.69 -22.16
C GLU A 543 19.22 -0.44 -21.61
N TYR A 544 18.06 -0.62 -20.96
CA TYR A 544 17.28 0.50 -20.41
C TYR A 544 17.96 1.15 -19.22
N GLN A 545 18.61 0.36 -18.35
CA GLN A 545 19.36 0.89 -17.22
C GLN A 545 20.46 1.83 -17.67
N ARG A 546 21.22 1.45 -18.71
CA ARG A 546 22.25 2.30 -19.29
C ARG A 546 21.66 3.61 -19.80
N LEU A 547 20.56 3.54 -20.58
CA LEU A 547 19.93 4.73 -21.15
C LEU A 547 19.39 5.66 -20.06
N LEU A 548 18.66 5.14 -19.07
CA LEU A 548 18.07 5.93 -17.99
C LEU A 548 19.14 6.55 -17.09
N SER A 549 20.21 5.81 -16.78
CA SER A 549 21.34 6.32 -15.99
C SER A 549 22.09 7.43 -16.74
N GLU A 550 22.37 7.25 -18.03
CA GLU A 550 22.97 8.30 -18.86
C GLU A 550 22.09 9.55 -18.93
N ILE A 551 20.75 9.42 -19.00
CA ILE A 551 19.82 10.58 -18.99
C ILE A 551 19.86 11.30 -17.63
N LYS A 552 19.87 10.54 -16.53
CA LYS A 552 19.91 11.08 -15.17
C LYS A 552 21.17 11.90 -14.91
N ASP A 553 22.31 11.45 -15.42
CA ASP A 553 23.62 12.06 -15.19
C ASP A 553 23.95 13.24 -16.13
N LEU A 554 23.08 13.57 -17.09
CA LEU A 554 23.32 14.71 -17.98
C LEU A 554 23.29 16.03 -17.18
N PRO A 555 24.30 16.92 -17.35
CA PRO A 555 24.34 18.20 -16.65
C PRO A 555 23.15 19.08 -17.04
N GLU A 556 22.66 19.88 -16.09
CA GLU A 556 21.73 20.96 -16.42
C GLU A 556 22.43 21.92 -17.39
N ASN A 557 22.00 21.91 -18.64
CA ASN A 557 22.25 23.09 -19.47
C ASN A 557 21.42 24.20 -18.86
N SER A 558 22.11 25.15 -18.23
CA SER A 558 21.57 26.41 -17.76
C SER A 558 21.06 27.23 -18.93
N SER A 559 19.88 26.86 -19.42
CA SER A 559 19.00 27.72 -20.20
C SER A 559 17.67 27.71 -19.46
N ALA A 560 17.64 28.43 -18.33
CA ALA A 560 16.41 28.88 -17.73
C ALA A 560 15.55 29.56 -18.81
N PRO A 561 14.21 29.44 -18.76
CA PRO A 561 13.35 30.18 -19.65
C PRO A 561 13.59 31.67 -19.37
N GLN A 562 14.15 32.40 -20.34
CA GLN A 562 14.04 33.85 -20.34
C GLN A 562 12.56 34.16 -20.48
N ASN A 563 11.90 34.45 -19.37
CA ASN A 563 10.59 35.05 -19.34
C ASN A 563 10.61 36.29 -20.24
N SER A 564 9.94 36.17 -21.38
CA SER A 564 9.70 37.26 -22.30
C SER A 564 8.58 38.14 -21.76
N ALA A 565 8.91 39.43 -21.63
CA ALA A 565 8.05 40.60 -21.62
C ALA A 565 7.30 40.95 -20.32
N GLY A 566 7.74 42.06 -19.71
CA GLY A 566 6.81 43.01 -19.10
C GLY A 566 7.21 43.58 -17.73
N ASP A 567 8.36 44.24 -17.59
CA ASP A 567 8.42 45.38 -16.66
C ASP A 567 9.57 46.35 -16.99
N GLN A 568 9.22 47.44 -17.67
CA GLN A 568 9.96 48.69 -17.61
C GLN A 568 9.01 49.70 -16.97
N LEU A 569 9.18 50.01 -15.67
CA LEU A 569 9.05 51.34 -15.06
C LEU A 569 8.96 51.28 -13.52
N LYS A 570 10.01 51.80 -12.85
CA LYS A 570 10.05 52.41 -11.48
C LYS A 570 9.83 51.44 -10.30
N ASP A 571 10.54 51.50 -9.17
CA ASP A 571 11.08 52.61 -8.40
C ASP A 571 12.38 52.22 -7.67
N GLU A 572 13.28 53.20 -7.49
CA GLU A 572 14.40 53.14 -6.55
C GLU A 572 13.85 53.09 -5.11
N THR A 573 13.91 51.92 -4.46
CA THR A 573 13.88 51.86 -2.99
C THR A 573 14.90 50.85 -2.49
N VAL A 574 15.63 51.30 -1.48
CA VAL A 574 16.74 50.63 -0.78
C VAL A 574 16.27 49.28 -0.23
N ILE A 575 16.90 48.19 -0.69
CA ILE A 575 16.75 46.87 -0.10
C ILE A 575 17.91 46.70 0.89
N GLU A 576 17.56 46.52 2.16
CA GLU A 576 18.45 46.08 3.22
C GLU A 576 19.04 44.71 2.87
N GLU A 577 20.32 44.50 3.16
CA GLU A 577 21.02 43.23 3.02
C GLU A 577 20.33 42.16 3.90
N GLU A 578 19.40 41.40 3.34
CA GLU A 578 19.02 40.10 3.90
C GLU A 578 20.17 39.13 3.63
N GLU A 579 20.80 38.65 4.70
CA GLU A 579 21.71 37.51 4.69
C GLU A 579 21.01 36.33 4.01
N THR A 580 21.35 36.06 2.76
CA THR A 580 21.02 34.81 2.09
C THR A 580 21.78 33.70 2.81
N VAL A 581 21.10 33.05 3.76
CA VAL A 581 21.52 31.75 4.27
C VAL A 581 21.48 30.80 3.08
N GLU A 582 22.65 30.32 2.63
CA GLU A 582 22.73 29.19 1.69
C GLU A 582 22.12 27.97 2.39
N ILE A 583 20.83 27.73 2.13
CA ILE A 583 20.17 26.48 2.51
C ILE A 583 20.70 25.42 1.54
N GLU A 584 21.48 24.46 2.04
CA GLU A 584 21.86 23.29 1.24
C GLU A 584 20.57 22.59 0.74
N PRO A 585 20.47 22.25 -0.57
CA PRO A 585 19.29 21.57 -1.10
C PRO A 585 19.05 20.25 -0.36
N ARG A 586 17.82 20.01 0.13
CA ARG A 586 17.48 18.74 0.79
C ARG A 586 17.61 17.58 -0.20
N ALA A 587 17.96 16.39 0.29
CA ALA A 587 18.10 15.21 -0.56
C ALA A 587 16.81 14.88 -1.34
N VAL A 588 15.65 15.13 -0.73
CA VAL A 588 14.34 14.95 -1.37
C VAL A 588 14.13 15.87 -2.57
N ASP A 589 14.60 17.13 -2.50
CA ASP A 589 14.46 18.10 -3.60
C ASP A 589 15.32 17.70 -4.80
N ALA A 590 16.53 17.19 -4.53
CA ALA A 590 17.40 16.63 -5.57
C ALA A 590 16.77 15.40 -6.25
N LEU A 591 16.09 14.54 -5.48
CA LEU A 591 15.37 13.40 -6.04
C LEU A 591 14.20 13.85 -6.93
N ARG A 592 13.35 14.77 -6.46
CA ARG A 592 12.25 15.34 -7.27
C ARG A 592 12.76 15.96 -8.57
N ALA A 593 13.84 16.74 -8.52
CA ALA A 593 14.47 17.30 -9.72
C ALA A 593 14.97 16.22 -10.68
N SER A 594 15.50 15.10 -10.16
CA SER A 594 15.89 13.94 -10.96
C SER A 594 14.69 13.27 -11.63
N LEU A 595 13.56 13.11 -10.93
CA LEU A 595 12.34 12.51 -11.49
C LEU A 595 11.77 13.38 -12.60
N LEU A 596 11.70 14.70 -12.40
CA LEU A 596 11.25 15.66 -13.41
C LEU A 596 12.11 15.58 -14.69
N ARG A 597 13.43 15.49 -14.55
CA ARG A 597 14.35 15.34 -15.70
C ARG A 597 14.06 14.07 -16.49
N LEU A 598 13.69 12.99 -15.82
CA LEU A 598 13.42 11.69 -16.45
C LEU A 598 12.07 11.65 -17.18
N MET A 599 11.23 12.69 -17.08
CA MET A 599 9.98 12.78 -17.84
C MET A 599 10.19 12.77 -19.37
N ILE A 600 11.37 13.17 -19.85
CA ILE A 600 11.73 13.12 -21.28
C ILE A 600 12.24 11.75 -21.74
N ALA A 601 12.46 10.82 -20.81
CA ALA A 601 13.09 9.54 -21.10
C ALA A 601 12.38 8.70 -22.18
N PRO A 602 11.03 8.64 -22.29
CA PRO A 602 10.37 7.90 -23.36
C PRO A 602 10.87 8.28 -24.76
N ASP A 603 11.03 9.58 -25.02
CA ASP A 603 11.47 10.09 -26.32
C ASP A 603 12.94 9.78 -26.56
N VAL A 604 13.78 10.00 -25.56
CA VAL A 604 15.22 9.71 -25.66
C VAL A 604 15.45 8.22 -25.90
N MET A 605 14.75 7.36 -25.17
CA MET A 605 14.80 5.91 -25.34
C MET A 605 14.34 5.51 -26.75
N HIS A 606 13.23 6.07 -27.24
CA HIS A 606 12.76 5.82 -28.61
C HIS A 606 13.83 6.15 -29.65
N LEU A 607 14.48 7.31 -29.55
CA LEU A 607 15.52 7.74 -30.48
C LEU A 607 16.79 6.88 -30.39
N CYS A 608 17.20 6.50 -29.18
CA CYS A 608 18.36 5.63 -28.99
C CYS A 608 18.12 4.22 -29.53
N ILE A 609 16.95 3.63 -29.25
CA ILE A 609 16.63 2.24 -29.61
C ILE A 609 16.35 2.12 -31.11
N ASN A 610 15.51 2.99 -31.67
CA ASN A 610 15.04 2.84 -33.05
C ASN A 610 15.96 3.49 -34.08
N LYS A 611 16.81 4.44 -33.66
CA LYS A 611 17.61 5.27 -34.58
C LYS A 611 19.09 5.27 -34.22
N ALA A 612 19.51 4.49 -33.22
CA ALA A 612 20.90 4.30 -32.80
C ALA A 612 21.64 5.60 -32.46
N LEU A 613 20.92 6.62 -31.98
CA LEU A 613 21.53 7.89 -31.56
C LEU A 613 22.19 7.75 -30.18
N ALA A 614 23.26 8.52 -29.95
CA ALA A 614 23.86 8.65 -28.62
C ALA A 614 22.90 9.40 -27.68
N VAL A 615 22.85 9.02 -26.39
CA VAL A 615 21.91 9.58 -25.40
C VAL A 615 21.98 11.11 -25.34
N SER A 616 23.19 11.69 -25.30
CA SER A 616 23.36 13.14 -25.25
C SER A 616 22.86 13.89 -26.49
N VAL A 617 22.80 13.22 -27.65
CA VAL A 617 22.24 13.80 -28.89
C VAL A 617 20.73 13.63 -28.89
N ALA A 618 20.23 12.44 -28.58
CA ALA A 618 18.81 12.14 -28.46
C ALA A 618 18.12 13.04 -27.43
N TYR A 619 18.73 13.25 -26.26
CA TYR A 619 18.24 14.15 -25.21
C TYR A 619 18.10 15.59 -25.72
N ARG A 620 19.12 16.12 -26.40
CA ARG A 620 19.08 17.48 -26.94
C ARG A 620 18.03 17.66 -28.03
N ILE A 621 17.87 16.66 -28.91
CA ILE A 621 16.82 16.66 -29.94
C ILE A 621 15.44 16.66 -29.26
N ALA A 622 15.21 15.72 -28.34
CA ALA A 622 13.94 15.62 -27.62
C ALA A 622 13.61 16.91 -26.84
N GLN A 623 14.60 17.50 -26.17
CA GLN A 623 14.43 18.73 -25.40
C GLN A 623 14.13 19.93 -26.31
N SER A 624 14.81 20.02 -27.46
CA SER A 624 14.52 21.05 -28.46
C SER A 624 13.10 20.91 -28.99
N VAL A 625 12.66 19.70 -29.31
CA VAL A 625 11.29 19.45 -29.77
C VAL A 625 10.26 19.78 -28.70
N GLU A 626 10.49 19.41 -27.43
CA GLU A 626 9.60 19.83 -26.35
C GLU A 626 9.47 21.33 -26.26
N HIS A 627 10.60 22.05 -26.20
CA HIS A 627 10.59 23.49 -25.98
C HIS A 627 9.99 24.25 -27.18
N THR A 628 10.38 23.88 -28.40
CA THR A 628 9.88 24.55 -29.62
C THR A 628 8.37 24.38 -29.78
N PHE A 629 7.85 23.19 -29.53
CA PHE A 629 6.43 22.89 -29.73
C PHE A 629 5.62 23.06 -28.44
N GLY A 630 6.23 23.33 -27.29
CA GLY A 630 5.57 23.52 -26.01
C GLY A 630 4.84 22.27 -25.51
N PHE A 631 5.34 21.07 -25.81
CA PHE A 631 4.71 19.81 -25.40
C PHE A 631 4.76 19.58 -23.90
N ASP A 632 5.82 20.05 -23.25
CA ASP A 632 5.98 20.11 -21.79
C ASP A 632 4.82 20.88 -21.15
N TRP A 633 4.60 22.10 -21.63
CA TRP A 633 3.53 22.98 -21.17
C TRP A 633 2.15 22.41 -21.48
N LEU A 634 1.94 21.85 -22.67
CA LEU A 634 0.66 21.22 -23.02
C LEU A 634 0.34 20.02 -22.12
N ARG A 635 1.34 19.19 -21.81
CA ARG A 635 1.18 18.07 -20.88
C ARG A 635 0.85 18.56 -19.49
N GLU A 636 1.61 19.53 -18.96
CA GLU A 636 1.38 20.12 -17.65
C GLU A 636 -0.05 20.65 -17.53
N ARG A 637 -0.51 21.44 -18.52
CA ARG A 637 -1.89 21.93 -18.55
C ARG A 637 -2.91 20.82 -18.71
N LEU A 638 -2.63 19.77 -19.49
CA LEU A 638 -3.53 18.62 -19.58
C LEU A 638 -3.69 17.93 -18.24
N VAL A 639 -2.61 17.72 -17.49
CA VAL A 639 -2.64 17.05 -16.17
C VAL A 639 -3.33 17.91 -15.12
N GLU A 640 -3.13 19.23 -15.15
CA GLU A 640 -3.79 20.18 -14.23
C GLU A 640 -5.29 20.36 -14.48
N LEU A 641 -5.77 20.08 -15.69
CA LEU A 641 -7.19 20.19 -16.01
C LEU A 641 -7.96 19.07 -15.32
N GLU A 642 -8.73 19.41 -14.28
CA GLU A 642 -9.63 18.47 -13.63
C GLU A 642 -10.81 18.11 -14.55
N PRO A 643 -10.98 16.83 -14.94
CA PRO A 643 -12.11 16.43 -15.77
C PRO A 643 -13.43 16.57 -15.02
N ASN A 644 -14.48 17.11 -15.62
CA ASN A 644 -15.78 17.28 -14.95
C ASN A 644 -16.66 16.02 -14.99
N ASN A 645 -16.38 15.09 -15.89
CA ASN A 645 -17.16 13.86 -16.08
C ASN A 645 -16.28 12.74 -16.66
N ASP A 646 -16.81 11.50 -16.67
CA ASP A 646 -16.07 10.32 -17.14
C ASP A 646 -15.61 10.44 -18.60
N TRP A 647 -16.39 11.13 -19.44
CA TRP A 647 -16.04 11.38 -20.83
C TRP A 647 -14.86 12.36 -20.94
N GLU A 648 -14.85 13.43 -20.14
CA GLU A 648 -13.70 14.35 -20.09
C GLU A 648 -12.44 13.65 -19.58
N LEU A 649 -12.55 12.72 -18.63
CA LEU A 649 -11.40 11.93 -18.16
C LEU A 649 -10.84 11.04 -19.27
N GLU A 650 -11.71 10.32 -20.00
CA GLU A 650 -11.25 9.54 -21.17
C GLU A 650 -10.70 10.46 -22.27
N TYR A 651 -11.30 11.63 -22.46
CA TYR A 651 -10.85 12.57 -23.47
C TYR A 651 -9.48 13.15 -23.14
N GLN A 652 -9.25 13.54 -21.89
CA GLN A 652 -7.94 13.97 -21.39
C GLN A 652 -6.88 12.89 -21.62
N ASP A 653 -7.20 11.63 -21.31
CA ASP A 653 -6.30 10.50 -21.56
C ASP A 653 -6.03 10.27 -23.06
N ILE A 654 -7.04 10.40 -23.92
CA ILE A 654 -6.88 10.39 -25.38
C ILE A 654 -5.95 11.52 -25.83
N LEU A 655 -6.08 12.72 -25.26
CA LEU A 655 -5.24 13.87 -25.61
C LEU A 655 -3.80 13.68 -25.13
N LEU A 656 -3.58 13.14 -23.93
CA LEU A 656 -2.23 12.80 -23.45
C LEU A 656 -1.57 11.76 -24.37
N ARG A 657 -2.32 10.74 -24.80
CA ARG A 657 -1.83 9.74 -25.77
C ARG A 657 -1.55 10.34 -27.15
N THR A 658 -2.42 11.23 -27.61
CA THR A 658 -2.26 11.93 -28.89
C THR A 658 -1.03 12.83 -28.84
N LEU A 659 -0.79 13.51 -27.72
CA LEU A 659 0.42 14.30 -27.48
C LEU A 659 1.67 13.42 -27.55
N ASP A 660 1.69 12.30 -26.81
CA ASP A 660 2.80 11.33 -26.82
C ASP A 660 3.07 10.82 -28.26
N ALA A 661 2.02 10.41 -28.97
CA ALA A 661 2.12 9.87 -30.33
C ALA A 661 2.57 10.92 -31.36
N ASN A 662 2.02 12.15 -31.29
CA ASN A 662 2.41 13.25 -32.18
C ASN A 662 3.87 13.64 -31.96
N LYS A 663 4.32 13.67 -30.69
CA LYS A 663 5.71 13.95 -30.34
C LYS A 663 6.65 12.90 -30.95
N LEU A 664 6.34 11.61 -30.78
CA LEU A 664 7.11 10.52 -31.40
C LEU A 664 7.11 10.60 -32.93
N GLY A 665 5.95 10.81 -33.55
CA GLY A 665 5.85 10.94 -35.01
C GLY A 665 6.63 12.14 -35.56
N LEU A 666 6.63 13.27 -34.86
CA LEU A 666 7.43 14.44 -35.22
C LEU A 666 8.93 14.14 -35.15
N LEU A 667 9.37 13.44 -34.10
CA LEU A 667 10.76 12.99 -33.98
C LEU A 667 11.14 12.06 -35.14
N GLU A 668 10.27 11.12 -35.52
CA GLU A 668 10.53 10.24 -36.66
C GLU A 668 10.68 11.01 -37.99
N VAL A 669 9.80 11.97 -38.27
CA VAL A 669 9.87 12.81 -39.49
C VAL A 669 11.14 13.67 -39.52
N LEU A 670 11.50 14.27 -38.39
CA LEU A 670 12.73 15.06 -38.27
C LEU A 670 13.98 14.21 -38.56
N LEU A 671 13.95 12.94 -38.14
CA LEU A 671 15.05 12.01 -38.36
C LEU A 671 15.11 11.40 -39.77
N GLU A 672 14.00 11.26 -40.48
CA GLU A 672 14.03 10.85 -41.90
C GLU A 672 14.57 11.95 -42.82
N SER A 673 14.46 13.20 -42.37
CA SER A 673 14.82 14.39 -43.15
C SER A 673 16.32 14.74 -43.12
N HIS A 674 17.15 14.06 -42.31
CA HIS A 674 18.57 14.37 -42.13
C HIS A 674 19.45 13.11 -41.96
N THR A 675 20.76 13.20 -42.28
CA THR A 675 21.77 12.18 -41.98
C THR A 675 22.59 12.58 -40.76
N PHE A 676 22.50 11.80 -39.68
CA PHE A 676 22.86 12.20 -38.30
C PHE A 676 24.31 11.95 -37.87
N GLU A 677 25.23 11.62 -38.79
CA GLU A 677 26.56 11.11 -38.40
C GLU A 677 27.43 12.11 -37.61
N ASN A 678 27.14 13.43 -37.59
CA ASN A 678 27.94 14.43 -36.85
C ASN A 678 27.19 15.74 -36.49
N LEU A 679 26.05 15.71 -35.80
CA LEU A 679 25.33 16.94 -35.41
C LEU A 679 26.05 17.72 -34.29
N LYS A 680 26.27 19.02 -34.51
CA LYS A 680 26.70 19.98 -33.47
C LYS A 680 25.50 20.79 -32.96
N VAL A 681 25.61 21.39 -31.78
CA VAL A 681 24.53 22.12 -31.08
C VAL A 681 23.88 23.24 -31.92
N GLN A 682 24.62 23.85 -32.86
CA GLN A 682 24.09 24.90 -33.74
C GLN A 682 23.19 24.38 -34.89
N ASP A 683 23.15 23.06 -35.13
CA ASP A 683 22.36 22.46 -36.21
C ASP A 683 20.91 22.10 -35.77
N LEU A 684 20.55 22.27 -34.50
CA LEU A 684 19.20 21.90 -34.00
C LEU A 684 18.09 22.85 -34.46
N ASN A 685 18.37 24.16 -34.59
CA ASN A 685 17.42 25.10 -35.18
C ASN A 685 17.25 24.88 -36.68
N SER A 686 18.30 24.44 -37.38
CA SER A 686 18.21 24.08 -38.80
C SER A 686 17.54 22.71 -39.04
N MET A 687 17.40 21.85 -38.01
CA MET A 687 16.60 20.62 -38.11
C MET A 687 15.11 20.88 -38.37
N LEU A 688 14.60 22.06 -38.03
CA LEU A 688 13.22 22.46 -38.28
C LEU A 688 13.03 23.06 -39.68
N GLU A 689 14.11 23.51 -40.34
CA GLU A 689 14.03 24.17 -41.67
C GLU A 689 13.38 23.28 -42.74
N PRO A 690 13.64 21.96 -42.83
CA PRO A 690 12.93 21.11 -43.78
C PRO A 690 11.43 21.02 -43.47
N LEU A 691 11.07 20.97 -42.19
CA LEU A 691 9.69 20.90 -41.73
C LEU A 691 8.93 22.20 -42.00
N GLU A 692 9.61 23.34 -41.82
CA GLU A 692 9.15 24.66 -42.25
C GLU A 692 9.00 24.75 -43.78
N SER A 693 9.97 24.24 -44.53
CA SER A 693 9.96 24.33 -46.00
C SER A 693 8.84 23.51 -46.65
N VAL A 694 8.46 22.38 -46.04
CA VAL A 694 7.42 21.47 -46.55
C VAL A 694 6.04 21.83 -46.00
N ASN A 695 5.94 22.36 -44.77
CA ASN A 695 4.67 22.51 -44.06
C ASN A 695 4.48 23.84 -43.30
N ALA A 696 5.15 24.93 -43.72
CA ALA A 696 5.12 26.25 -43.08
C ALA A 696 3.72 26.83 -42.76
N ALA A 697 2.69 26.48 -43.53
CA ALA A 697 1.33 26.96 -43.26
C ALA A 697 0.75 26.32 -41.99
N ASN A 698 0.90 24.99 -41.84
CA ASN A 698 0.41 24.25 -40.68
C ASN A 698 1.24 24.56 -39.44
N LEU A 699 2.57 24.65 -39.56
CA LEU A 699 3.44 25.00 -38.44
C LEU A 699 3.11 26.41 -37.89
N ARG A 700 2.91 27.41 -38.76
CA ARG A 700 2.46 28.74 -38.31
C ARG A 700 1.09 28.70 -37.66
N ALA A 701 0.17 27.91 -38.18
CA ALA A 701 -1.15 27.74 -37.58
C ALA A 701 -1.08 27.05 -36.20
N TYR A 702 -0.18 26.08 -36.02
CA TYR A 702 0.09 25.45 -34.74
C TYR A 702 0.64 26.46 -33.71
N VAL A 703 1.74 27.15 -34.05
CA VAL A 703 2.38 28.12 -33.15
C VAL A 703 1.41 29.23 -32.77
N GLN A 704 0.67 29.78 -33.74
CA GLN A 704 -0.33 30.81 -33.46
C GLN A 704 -1.45 30.30 -32.53
N SER A 705 -1.89 29.05 -32.68
CA SER A 705 -2.86 28.44 -31.76
C SER A 705 -2.28 28.25 -30.37
N LEU A 706 -1.04 27.75 -30.26
CA LEU A 706 -0.37 27.59 -28.98
C LEU A 706 -0.21 28.92 -28.24
N GLU A 707 0.24 29.97 -28.92
CA GLU A 707 0.35 31.32 -28.36
C GLU A 707 -1.01 31.90 -27.96
N GLN A 708 -2.06 31.69 -28.76
CA GLN A 708 -3.42 32.12 -28.42
C GLN A 708 -3.95 31.43 -27.17
N VAL A 709 -3.69 30.13 -27.00
CA VAL A 709 -4.13 29.40 -25.80
C VAL A 709 -3.28 29.81 -24.59
N ARG A 710 -1.96 30.03 -24.74
CA ARG A 710 -1.09 30.56 -23.69
C ARG A 710 -1.48 31.97 -23.22
N ALA A 711 -1.92 32.81 -24.15
CA ALA A 711 -2.38 34.18 -23.85
C ALA A 711 -3.86 34.24 -23.38
N GLY A 712 -4.62 33.16 -23.56
CA GLY A 712 -6.02 33.07 -23.17
C GLY A 712 -6.21 32.87 -21.67
N SER A 713 -7.31 33.38 -21.12
CA SER A 713 -7.62 33.26 -19.68
C SER A 713 -8.25 31.94 -19.26
N VAL A 714 -8.70 31.10 -20.22
CA VAL A 714 -9.34 29.80 -19.94
C VAL A 714 -8.81 28.75 -20.90
N ILE A 715 -8.06 27.78 -20.36
CA ILE A 715 -7.57 26.60 -21.08
C ILE A 715 -8.58 25.48 -20.87
N SER A 716 -8.91 24.72 -21.93
CA SER A 716 -9.86 23.60 -21.88
C SER A 716 -9.31 22.40 -22.66
N LEU A 717 -9.86 21.20 -22.41
CA LEU A 717 -9.53 20.00 -23.19
C LEU A 717 -9.80 20.22 -24.69
N THR A 718 -10.86 20.94 -25.03
CA THR A 718 -11.20 21.25 -26.44
C THR A 718 -10.16 22.17 -27.08
N SER A 719 -9.70 23.21 -26.38
CA SER A 719 -8.67 24.10 -26.93
C SER A 719 -7.35 23.38 -27.12
N ILE A 720 -6.97 22.47 -26.21
CA ILE A 720 -5.76 21.64 -26.36
C ILE A 720 -5.92 20.66 -27.52
N ALA A 721 -7.08 20.03 -27.67
CA ALA A 721 -7.35 19.13 -28.79
C ALA A 721 -7.21 19.81 -30.15
N VAL A 722 -7.65 21.07 -30.28
CA VAL A 722 -7.46 21.85 -31.51
C VAL A 722 -5.98 22.05 -31.81
N ILE A 723 -5.15 22.32 -30.80
CA ILE A 723 -3.69 22.44 -30.96
C ILE A 723 -3.10 21.10 -31.43
N LEU A 724 -3.43 20.00 -30.74
CA LEU A 724 -2.90 18.67 -31.07
C LEU A 724 -3.38 18.12 -32.42
N SER A 725 -4.49 18.63 -32.96
CA SER A 725 -5.01 18.24 -34.28
C SER A 725 -4.33 18.93 -35.47
N ARG A 726 -3.57 20.01 -35.21
CA ARG A 726 -2.83 20.77 -36.22
C ARG A 726 -1.40 20.27 -36.33
#